data_AF-A0A5K8A8M3-F1
#
_entry.id   AF-A0A5K8A8M3-F1
#
_cell.length_a   1.000
_cell.length_b   1.000
_cell.length_c   1.000
_cell.angle_alpha   90.00
_cell.angle_beta   90.00
_cell.angle_gamma   90.00
#
_symmetry.space_group_name_H-M   'P 1'
#
loop_
_entity.id
_entity.type
_entity.pdbx_description
1 polymer ?
#
loop_
_entity_poly.entity_id
_entity_poly.type
_entity_poly.pdbx_seq_one_letter_code
_entity_poly.pdbx_strand_id
1 'polypeptide(L)'
;MGTLYVVKKGDWLSKIAEKHGYESWQEIYYHEDNAAFRAKRPDPNLIYPGDELILPDLEPPAPPPPPPPPPTPPPPPEMKKVKAKEGDSFCSIAHTYGFINCAKLREANPSLKDRQLRPGDVVAIPELTSKTESRTTEVKPPHKFRRKAPEVRLAIVSEQGRANPADASLLDSLSQLAVSNYVPTRQGPGTTNGNWVDHTVFAHNANASLDPDHFKVQIYDRSAGEKGVADIKVKLKVKKPVLNAAGQVTGWSDMTEAGTSLEVTCKPVNSSHHYRSYYLRLVVDTQDHTAKRPYGRASDSGTDVSKQTLVTPLPSDSHLEILDLEVHAEREYANCAATTADARCRAMAKARVGKAEKQLQLRIYRIGGATGPTGANVSNAEVDSMIANMRLTLAQSNVGIHVETTSTGVNVHDVALPRNLIAVSDEKGNKADGGGTMTVRVRLTSGIVTVQIETDRKDKPEETANKLASALRAKGVQVTVSPNPPVQDSSDDFGSCDLLCFENGMPARIISATSTDDDQKLSHSGGFNNASVDDTTSEYGSARGTNAQMVGNVAFRACAKNNAAHSGCLRVILVNDFARATLLGKALLPYRDVVARLRPLSEFSMCVFLDQHGAKRRTVLAHEAGHVLLDAFHTTSYNATTNIESDWDGAQYDNNVNLAFSEWMAAISRESSPPFIHKRMSDDPLTVKYAVVKKGVNNLQGEIKTLGGGEPSPVARFRTLSAAVLRPLRTLRDTSGKPI
;
A
#
# COMPACT_ATOMS: atom_id res chain seq x y z
N MET A 1 67.55 -7.83 59.49
CA MET A 1 68.60 -7.08 60.18
C MET A 1 69.67 -6.78 59.14
N GLY A 2 69.74 -5.55 58.63
CA GLY A 2 70.61 -5.25 57.48
C GLY A 2 72.11 -5.45 57.77
N THR A 3 72.88 -5.75 56.72
CA THR A 3 74.33 -5.92 56.76
C THR A 3 75.03 -4.56 56.61
N LEU A 4 75.98 -4.23 57.48
CA LEU A 4 76.76 -2.99 57.35
C LEU A 4 77.77 -3.09 56.18
N TYR A 5 77.74 -2.10 55.29
CA TYR A 5 78.67 -1.92 54.18
C TYR A 5 79.46 -0.63 54.35
N VAL A 6 80.77 -0.70 54.14
CA VAL A 6 81.67 0.47 54.15
C VAL A 6 82.04 0.81 52.71
N VAL A 7 81.71 2.04 52.28
CA VAL A 7 81.96 2.56 50.93
C VAL A 7 83.44 2.50 50.60
N LYS A 8 83.79 1.99 49.43
CA LYS A 8 85.17 1.92 48.92
C LYS A 8 85.41 2.93 47.80
N LYS A 9 86.68 3.21 47.51
CA LYS A 9 87.05 4.10 46.40
C LYS A 9 86.52 3.55 45.07
N GLY A 10 85.69 4.33 44.38
CA GLY A 10 85.06 3.95 43.11
C GLY A 10 83.68 3.31 43.23
N ASP A 11 83.08 3.34 44.42
CA ASP A 11 81.68 2.98 44.64
C ASP A 11 80.75 4.18 44.36
N TRP A 12 79.55 3.88 43.86
CA TRP A 12 78.38 4.76 43.85
C TRP A 12 77.15 3.89 44.16
N LEU A 13 76.07 4.48 44.66
CA LEU A 13 74.96 3.71 45.24
C LEU A 13 74.31 2.71 44.27
N SER A 14 74.17 3.03 42.97
CA SER A 14 73.65 2.09 41.96
C SER A 14 74.54 0.86 41.77
N LYS A 15 75.87 1.04 41.82
CA LYS A 15 76.82 -0.08 41.70
C LYS A 15 76.80 -0.96 42.95
N ILE A 16 76.59 -0.37 44.13
CA ILE A 16 76.41 -1.12 45.37
C ILE A 16 75.09 -1.92 45.29
N ALA A 17 74.00 -1.29 44.86
CA ALA A 17 72.69 -1.92 44.69
C ALA A 17 72.76 -3.15 43.77
N GLU A 18 73.28 -2.97 42.56
CA GLU A 18 73.42 -4.05 41.58
C GLU A 18 74.27 -5.20 42.12
N LYS A 19 75.42 -4.89 42.73
CA LYS A 19 76.34 -5.91 43.26
C LYS A 19 75.74 -6.72 44.40
N HIS A 20 74.82 -6.13 45.16
CA HIS A 20 74.20 -6.74 46.31
C HIS A 20 72.76 -7.23 46.06
N GLY A 21 72.30 -7.19 44.79
CA GLY A 21 71.03 -7.79 44.37
C GLY A 21 69.79 -6.93 44.60
N TYR A 22 69.93 -5.62 44.82
CA TYR A 22 68.81 -4.67 44.89
C TYR A 22 68.43 -4.17 43.50
N GLU A 23 67.15 -3.96 43.25
CA GLU A 23 66.67 -3.44 41.96
C GLU A 23 66.96 -1.94 41.81
N SER A 24 66.99 -1.21 42.92
CA SER A 24 67.33 0.21 42.94
C SER A 24 68.20 0.63 44.12
N TRP A 25 69.12 1.58 43.85
CA TRP A 25 69.89 2.26 44.90
C TRP A 25 69.01 3.00 45.92
N GLN A 26 67.78 3.35 45.53
CA GLN A 26 66.81 4.04 46.37
C GLN A 26 66.39 3.17 47.56
N GLU A 27 66.34 1.84 47.38
CA GLU A 27 66.02 0.88 48.45
C GLU A 27 67.07 0.91 49.56
N ILE A 28 68.33 1.09 49.20
CA ILE A 28 69.42 1.27 50.16
C ILE A 28 69.37 2.68 50.75
N TYR A 29 69.35 3.71 49.91
CA TYR A 29 69.51 5.10 50.36
C TYR A 29 68.38 5.54 51.28
N TYR A 30 67.12 5.21 50.96
CA TYR A 30 65.94 5.63 51.73
C TYR A 30 65.55 4.68 52.86
N HIS A 31 66.28 3.57 53.07
CA HIS A 31 66.01 2.67 54.19
C HIS A 31 66.07 3.39 55.54
N GLU A 32 65.19 3.07 56.47
CA GLU A 32 65.08 3.77 57.76
C GLU A 32 66.41 3.77 58.53
N ASP A 33 67.11 2.62 58.53
CA ASP A 33 68.42 2.47 59.19
C ASP A 33 69.54 3.35 58.60
N ASN A 34 69.38 3.84 57.36
CA ASN A 34 70.33 4.76 56.71
C ASN A 34 69.98 6.24 56.93
N ALA A 35 69.04 6.57 57.82
CA ALA A 35 68.67 7.96 58.10
C ALA A 35 69.88 8.83 58.53
N ALA A 36 70.78 8.29 59.36
CA ALA A 36 71.99 8.98 59.79
C ALA A 36 72.97 9.23 58.62
N PHE A 37 73.12 8.25 57.74
CA PHE A 37 73.92 8.37 56.51
C PHE A 37 73.33 9.44 55.58
N ARG A 38 72.01 9.45 55.35
CA ARG A 38 71.33 10.47 54.55
C ARG A 38 71.47 11.87 55.13
N ALA A 39 71.42 12.02 56.46
CA ALA A 39 71.65 13.30 57.11
C ALA A 39 73.09 13.82 56.88
N LYS A 40 74.07 12.91 56.89
CA LYS A 40 75.49 13.22 56.60
C LYS A 40 75.75 13.48 55.11
N ARG A 41 75.02 12.81 54.21
CA ARG A 41 75.12 12.87 52.74
C ARG A 41 73.74 13.09 52.12
N PRO A 42 73.21 14.33 52.10
CA PRO A 42 71.88 14.62 51.57
C PRO A 42 71.77 14.45 50.05
N ASP A 43 72.89 14.52 49.33
CA ASP A 43 72.95 14.19 47.91
C ASP A 43 73.38 12.72 47.74
N PRO A 44 72.49 11.83 47.23
CA PRO A 44 72.79 10.41 47.06
C PRO A 44 73.91 10.12 46.04
N ASN A 45 74.25 11.08 45.17
CA ASN A 45 75.35 10.92 44.22
C ASN A 45 76.72 11.20 44.83
N LEU A 46 76.77 11.74 46.06
CA LEU A 46 77.99 12.19 46.70
C LEU A 46 78.33 11.35 47.94
N ILE A 47 78.95 10.19 47.72
CA ILE A 47 79.39 9.26 48.77
C ILE A 47 80.93 9.18 48.82
N TYR A 48 81.50 9.00 50.01
CA TYR A 48 82.96 8.98 50.17
C TYR A 48 83.45 7.62 50.72
N PRO A 49 84.66 7.19 50.35
CA PRO A 49 85.25 6.00 50.93
C PRO A 49 85.34 6.10 52.46
N GLY A 50 84.89 5.05 53.15
CA GLY A 50 84.77 5.02 54.61
C GLY A 50 83.41 5.44 55.16
N ASP A 51 82.48 5.91 54.32
CA ASP A 51 81.08 6.07 54.77
C ASP A 51 80.44 4.70 55.03
N GLU A 52 79.59 4.63 56.04
CA GLU A 52 78.92 3.42 56.52
C GLU A 52 77.43 3.45 56.13
N LEU A 53 76.96 2.40 55.45
CA LEU A 53 75.58 2.22 55.03
C LEU A 53 75.08 0.81 55.33
N ILE A 54 73.87 0.69 55.84
CA ILE A 54 73.21 -0.59 56.12
C ILE A 54 72.49 -1.07 54.86
N LEU A 55 72.81 -2.28 54.42
CA LEU A 55 72.17 -2.99 53.32
C LEU A 55 71.05 -3.86 53.89
N PRO A 56 69.76 -3.54 53.65
CA PRO A 56 68.62 -4.29 54.20
C PRO A 56 68.61 -5.74 53.72
N ASP A 57 68.31 -6.72 54.56
CA ASP A 57 68.23 -8.11 54.10
C ASP A 57 67.18 -8.24 52.98
N LEU A 58 67.57 -8.80 51.84
CA LEU A 58 66.64 -9.18 50.78
C LEU A 58 65.82 -10.38 51.31
N GLU A 59 64.50 -10.26 51.35
CA GLU A 59 63.64 -11.38 51.73
C GLU A 59 63.93 -12.59 50.82
N PRO A 60 64.10 -13.80 51.37
CA PRO A 60 64.27 -14.99 50.54
C PRO A 60 63.00 -15.21 49.69
N PRO A 61 63.13 -15.62 48.41
CA PRO A 61 61.98 -15.84 47.56
C PRO A 61 61.06 -16.92 48.16
N ALA A 62 59.77 -16.63 48.19
CA ALA A 62 58.73 -17.55 48.65
C ALA A 62 58.80 -18.90 47.91
N PRO A 63 58.42 -20.02 48.55
CA PRO A 63 58.41 -21.34 47.89
C PRO A 63 57.50 -21.32 46.64
N PRO A 64 57.85 -22.09 45.60
CA PRO A 64 57.17 -21.99 44.31
C PRO A 64 55.68 -22.31 44.44
N PRO A 65 54.79 -21.49 43.85
CA PRO A 65 53.37 -21.81 43.80
C PRO A 65 53.13 -23.09 42.98
N PRO A 66 52.03 -23.83 43.24
CA PRO A 66 51.66 -24.99 42.45
C PRO A 66 51.62 -24.63 40.95
N PRO A 67 51.95 -25.57 40.05
CA PRO A 67 52.03 -25.29 38.62
C PRO A 67 50.73 -24.63 38.15
N PRO A 68 50.81 -23.52 37.41
CA PRO A 68 49.62 -22.84 36.92
C PRO A 68 48.78 -23.83 36.10
N PRO A 69 47.43 -23.79 36.19
CA PRO A 69 46.61 -24.45 35.19
C PRO A 69 47.09 -24.00 33.80
N PRO A 70 47.01 -24.87 32.77
CA PRO A 70 47.46 -24.53 31.41
C PRO A 70 46.99 -23.12 31.08
N PRO A 71 47.81 -22.24 30.47
CA PRO A 71 47.37 -20.91 30.10
C PRO A 71 46.05 -21.08 29.37
N THR A 72 44.96 -20.61 29.98
CA THR A 72 43.68 -20.53 29.27
C THR A 72 44.00 -19.80 27.98
N PRO A 73 43.69 -20.39 26.81
CA PRO A 73 43.97 -19.73 25.55
C PRO A 73 43.48 -18.29 25.67
N PRO A 74 44.28 -17.30 25.22
CA PRO A 74 43.89 -15.90 25.30
C PRO A 74 42.42 -15.82 24.85
N PRO A 75 41.55 -15.10 25.60
CA PRO A 75 40.16 -14.98 25.22
C PRO A 75 40.14 -14.65 23.71
N PRO A 76 39.38 -15.42 22.89
CA PRO A 76 39.41 -15.26 21.45
C PRO A 76 39.32 -13.78 21.13
N PRO A 77 40.20 -13.23 20.26
CA PRO A 77 40.19 -11.80 19.96
C PRO A 77 38.76 -11.37 19.72
N GLU A 78 38.27 -10.42 20.52
CA GLU A 78 36.86 -10.04 20.50
C GLU A 78 36.55 -9.44 19.13
N MET A 79 36.05 -10.29 18.23
CA MET A 79 35.80 -9.93 16.85
C MET A 79 34.77 -8.82 16.81
N LYS A 80 35.05 -7.76 16.04
CA LYS A 80 34.11 -6.67 15.84
C LYS A 80 32.79 -7.24 15.31
N LYS A 81 31.68 -6.96 16.00
CA LYS A 81 30.33 -7.40 15.58
C LYS A 81 29.60 -6.29 14.86
N VAL A 82 28.94 -6.61 13.74
CA VAL A 82 28.12 -5.68 12.96
C VAL A 82 26.75 -6.27 12.74
N LYS A 83 25.72 -5.47 12.98
CA LYS A 83 24.34 -5.84 12.68
C LYS A 83 24.08 -5.60 11.19
N ALA A 84 23.72 -6.66 10.47
CA ALA A 84 23.38 -6.59 9.06
C ALA A 84 22.14 -5.69 8.86
N LYS A 85 22.26 -4.74 7.94
CA LYS A 85 21.17 -3.89 7.50
C LYS A 85 20.44 -4.55 6.33
N GLU A 86 19.36 -3.91 5.90
CA GLU A 86 18.66 -4.34 4.71
C GLU A 86 19.56 -4.26 3.46
N GLY A 87 19.54 -5.31 2.63
CA GLY A 87 20.41 -5.44 1.46
C GLY A 87 21.84 -5.91 1.75
N ASP A 88 22.24 -6.06 3.03
CA ASP A 88 23.56 -6.57 3.37
C ASP A 88 23.72 -8.06 3.03
N SER A 89 24.94 -8.42 2.67
CA SER A 89 25.40 -9.78 2.45
C SER A 89 26.79 -9.95 3.08
N PHE A 90 27.23 -11.20 3.27
CA PHE A 90 28.59 -11.42 3.73
C PHE A 90 29.64 -10.80 2.79
N CYS A 91 29.38 -10.71 1.48
CA CYS A 91 30.31 -10.07 0.54
C CYS A 91 30.32 -8.54 0.72
N SER A 92 29.16 -7.89 0.80
CA SER A 92 29.11 -6.42 0.99
C SER A 92 29.77 -6.00 2.30
N ILE A 93 29.52 -6.74 3.38
CA ILE A 93 30.16 -6.50 4.68
C ILE A 93 31.66 -6.79 4.58
N ALA A 94 32.06 -7.94 4.01
CA ALA A 94 33.47 -8.26 3.79
C ALA A 94 34.21 -7.12 3.07
N HIS A 95 33.64 -6.60 1.99
CA HIS A 95 34.23 -5.52 1.20
C HIS A 95 34.33 -4.21 1.99
N THR A 96 33.29 -3.85 2.74
CA THR A 96 33.30 -2.68 3.64
C THR A 96 34.46 -2.75 4.64
N TYR A 97 34.76 -3.97 5.12
CA TYR A 97 35.81 -4.24 6.10
C TYR A 97 37.17 -4.63 5.47
N GLY A 98 37.34 -4.47 4.15
CA GLY A 98 38.64 -4.63 3.49
C GLY A 98 38.98 -6.05 3.05
N PHE A 99 38.03 -6.98 3.09
CA PHE A 99 38.20 -8.35 2.59
C PHE A 99 37.85 -8.46 1.09
N ILE A 100 38.59 -9.31 0.38
CA ILE A 100 38.42 -9.53 -1.06
C ILE A 100 37.22 -10.41 -1.42
N ASN A 101 36.77 -11.26 -0.49
CA ASN A 101 35.59 -12.11 -0.60
C ASN A 101 35.03 -12.41 0.81
N CYS A 102 33.93 -13.16 0.87
CA CYS A 102 33.25 -13.49 2.11
C CYS A 102 33.78 -14.73 2.86
N ALA A 103 34.83 -15.42 2.40
CA ALA A 103 35.26 -16.71 2.95
C ALA A 103 35.55 -16.62 4.46
N LYS A 104 36.47 -15.73 4.84
CA LYS A 104 36.87 -15.53 6.25
C LYS A 104 35.71 -15.11 7.15
N LEU A 105 34.79 -14.29 6.63
CA LEU A 105 33.60 -13.89 7.39
C LEU A 105 32.65 -15.07 7.60
N ARG A 106 32.48 -15.95 6.62
CA ARG A 106 31.62 -17.14 6.78
C ARG A 106 32.19 -18.15 7.76
N GLU A 107 33.50 -18.37 7.73
CA GLU A 107 34.22 -19.21 8.70
C GLU A 107 34.03 -18.70 10.14
N ALA A 108 34.09 -17.38 10.32
CA ALA A 108 33.85 -16.74 11.62
C ALA A 108 32.37 -16.74 12.07
N ASN A 109 31.42 -17.07 11.18
CA ASN A 109 29.97 -17.02 11.44
C ASN A 109 29.27 -18.33 11.02
N PRO A 110 29.59 -19.48 11.63
CA PRO A 110 29.14 -20.78 11.18
C PRO A 110 27.61 -20.99 11.22
N SER A 111 26.89 -20.31 12.12
CA SER A 111 25.43 -20.40 12.22
C SER A 111 24.67 -19.65 11.12
N LEU A 112 25.34 -18.76 10.39
CA LEU A 112 24.75 -17.90 9.36
C LEU A 112 25.26 -18.26 7.95
N LYS A 113 26.30 -19.09 7.85
CA LYS A 113 27.07 -19.32 6.62
C LYS A 113 26.30 -19.99 5.47
N ASP A 114 25.20 -20.70 5.77
CA ASP A 114 24.47 -21.52 4.79
C ASP A 114 23.25 -20.81 4.19
N ARG A 115 23.10 -19.49 4.44
CA ARG A 115 22.04 -18.66 3.85
C ARG A 115 22.52 -17.25 3.54
N GLN A 116 21.67 -16.47 2.87
CA GLN A 116 21.84 -15.03 2.78
C GLN A 116 21.52 -14.34 4.11
N LEU A 117 22.21 -13.23 4.41
CA LEU A 117 21.97 -12.44 5.62
C LEU A 117 20.58 -11.78 5.58
N ARG A 118 19.99 -11.66 6.76
CA ARG A 118 18.70 -11.00 7.00
C ARG A 118 18.94 -9.74 7.82
N PRO A 119 18.10 -8.70 7.68
CA PRO A 119 18.17 -7.53 8.54
C PRO A 119 18.15 -7.94 10.01
N GLY A 120 19.14 -7.49 10.77
CA GLY A 120 19.27 -7.77 12.19
C GLY A 120 20.19 -8.92 12.57
N ASP A 121 20.65 -9.73 11.62
CA ASP A 121 21.70 -10.73 11.86
C ASP A 121 22.96 -10.05 12.41
N VAL A 122 23.62 -10.67 13.39
CA VAL A 122 24.87 -10.14 13.96
C VAL A 122 26.04 -10.91 13.36
N VAL A 123 26.88 -10.21 12.59
CA VAL A 123 28.04 -10.76 11.89
C VAL A 123 29.32 -10.39 12.62
N ALA A 124 30.08 -11.39 13.04
CA ALA A 124 31.44 -11.23 13.57
C ALA A 124 32.44 -10.99 12.43
N ILE A 125 33.32 -10.02 12.59
CA ILE A 125 34.32 -9.62 11.60
C ILE A 125 35.70 -10.00 12.14
N PRO A 126 36.40 -10.93 11.49
CA PRO A 126 37.76 -11.30 11.88
C PRO A 126 38.73 -10.14 11.62
N GLU A 127 39.92 -10.18 12.24
CA GLU A 127 40.96 -9.16 11.99
C GLU A 127 41.56 -9.27 10.58
N LEU A 128 41.99 -8.13 10.03
CA LEU A 128 42.67 -8.06 8.74
C LEU A 128 44.12 -8.54 8.89
N THR A 129 44.49 -9.56 8.13
CA THR A 129 45.88 -10.01 8.01
C THR A 129 46.70 -9.05 7.14
N SER A 130 47.70 -8.37 7.69
CA SER A 130 48.64 -7.53 6.94
C SER A 130 49.76 -8.36 6.31
N LYS A 131 50.08 -8.12 5.03
CA LYS A 131 51.26 -8.68 4.36
C LYS A 131 52.30 -7.57 4.17
N THR A 132 53.52 -7.80 4.63
CA THR A 132 54.67 -6.92 4.38
C THR A 132 55.47 -7.47 3.21
N GLU A 133 55.69 -6.64 2.19
CA GLU A 133 56.56 -6.99 1.06
C GLU A 133 57.79 -6.07 1.08
N SER A 134 58.99 -6.66 1.05
CA SER A 134 60.24 -5.92 1.05
C SER A 134 60.55 -5.41 -0.36
N ARG A 135 60.51 -4.10 -0.57
CA ARG A 135 61.03 -3.42 -1.77
C ARG A 135 61.84 -2.18 -1.38
N THR A 136 62.86 -1.84 -2.16
CA THR A 136 63.60 -0.58 -2.04
C THR A 136 62.68 0.58 -2.40
N THR A 137 62.23 1.34 -1.40
CA THR A 137 61.49 2.59 -1.59
C THR A 137 62.20 3.71 -0.86
N GLU A 138 62.40 4.86 -1.52
CA GLU A 138 63.14 6.03 -0.98
C GLU A 138 62.40 6.78 0.16
N VAL A 139 61.15 6.40 0.47
CA VAL A 139 60.30 7.13 1.43
C VAL A 139 60.07 6.31 2.70
N LYS A 140 60.39 6.93 3.86
CA LYS A 140 59.92 6.52 5.19
C LYS A 140 58.86 7.51 5.67
N PRO A 141 57.69 7.07 6.18
CA PRO A 141 57.29 5.69 6.50
C PRO A 141 56.90 4.85 5.26
N PRO A 142 56.89 3.50 5.38
CA PRO A 142 56.55 2.60 4.28
C PRO A 142 55.14 2.88 3.72
N HIS A 143 55.01 2.83 2.40
CA HIS A 143 53.71 2.98 1.72
C HIS A 143 52.73 1.90 2.18
N LYS A 144 51.61 2.31 2.78
CA LYS A 144 50.51 1.41 3.14
C LYS A 144 49.53 1.31 1.97
N PHE A 145 49.52 0.15 1.32
CA PHE A 145 48.54 -0.14 0.27
C PHE A 145 47.35 -0.87 0.86
N ARG A 146 46.17 -0.25 0.83
CA ARG A 146 44.89 -0.93 1.10
C ARG A 146 44.32 -1.44 -0.22
N ARG A 147 44.21 -2.76 -0.40
CA ARG A 147 43.45 -3.32 -1.53
C ARG A 147 42.03 -2.77 -1.43
N LYS A 148 41.59 -1.99 -2.44
CA LYS A 148 40.21 -1.52 -2.50
C LYS A 148 39.33 -2.73 -2.79
N ALA A 149 38.32 -2.94 -1.96
CA ALA A 149 37.39 -4.04 -2.15
C ALA A 149 36.46 -3.76 -3.35
N PRO A 150 36.00 -4.80 -4.06
CA PRO A 150 35.03 -4.64 -5.13
C PRO A 150 33.69 -4.22 -4.53
N GLU A 151 33.37 -2.93 -4.65
CA GLU A 151 32.11 -2.37 -4.18
C GLU A 151 31.02 -2.59 -5.22
N VAL A 152 29.91 -3.22 -4.79
CA VAL A 152 28.72 -3.43 -5.61
C VAL A 152 27.51 -2.83 -4.89
N ARG A 153 26.81 -1.91 -5.54
CA ARG A 153 25.53 -1.34 -5.06
C ARG A 153 24.49 -1.50 -6.16
N LEU A 154 23.28 -1.87 -5.77
CA LEU A 154 22.15 -2.10 -6.67
C LEU A 154 20.98 -1.20 -6.25
N ALA A 155 20.29 -0.59 -7.20
CA ALA A 155 19.08 0.19 -6.95
C ALA A 155 18.08 0.04 -8.11
N ILE A 156 16.81 0.18 -7.76
CA ILE A 156 15.73 0.41 -8.72
C ILE A 156 15.55 1.93 -8.80
N VAL A 157 15.58 2.52 -9.99
CA VAL A 157 15.61 3.97 -10.20
C VAL A 157 14.59 4.40 -11.25
N SER A 158 14.26 5.69 -11.29
CA SER A 158 13.51 6.31 -12.38
C SER A 158 14.27 7.54 -12.90
N GLU A 159 14.13 7.80 -14.19
CA GLU A 159 14.67 9.00 -14.85
C GLU A 159 13.59 10.08 -15.01
N GLN A 160 12.42 9.92 -14.40
CA GLN A 160 11.31 10.86 -14.52
C GLN A 160 11.71 12.29 -14.14
N GLY A 161 11.41 13.23 -15.03
CA GLY A 161 11.69 14.66 -14.83
C GLY A 161 13.16 15.06 -14.92
N ARG A 162 14.05 14.17 -15.37
CA ARG A 162 15.48 14.47 -15.53
C ARG A 162 15.81 14.88 -16.97
N ALA A 163 16.56 15.98 -17.10
CA ALA A 163 16.91 16.55 -18.40
C ALA A 163 18.16 15.96 -19.07
N ASN A 164 18.98 15.14 -18.37
CA ASN A 164 20.28 14.70 -18.91
C ASN A 164 20.64 13.21 -18.62
N PRO A 165 20.87 12.37 -19.65
CA PRO A 165 21.36 10.98 -19.52
C PRO A 165 22.72 10.82 -18.82
N ALA A 166 23.59 11.83 -18.93
CA ALA A 166 25.00 11.70 -18.55
C ALA A 166 25.23 11.69 -17.03
N ASP A 167 24.18 11.91 -16.25
CA ASP A 167 24.26 11.89 -14.80
C ASP A 167 24.44 10.45 -14.27
N ALA A 168 25.71 10.08 -14.06
CA ALA A 168 26.08 8.82 -13.44
C ALA A 168 25.70 8.76 -11.94
N SER A 169 25.30 9.88 -11.32
CA SER A 169 25.08 9.98 -9.86
C SER A 169 23.89 9.20 -9.31
N LEU A 170 23.05 8.59 -10.17
CA LEU A 170 21.75 8.04 -9.76
C LEU A 170 21.82 6.81 -8.84
N LEU A 171 21.83 7.03 -7.53
CA LEU A 171 21.49 6.01 -6.52
C LEU A 171 20.73 6.64 -5.35
N ASP A 172 19.49 7.07 -5.59
CA ASP A 172 18.42 6.99 -4.58
C ASP A 172 17.39 5.98 -5.11
N SER A 173 17.09 4.96 -4.31
CA SER A 173 16.25 3.82 -4.72
C SER A 173 14.78 4.15 -4.63
N LEU A 174 14.01 3.78 -5.65
CA LEU A 174 12.57 3.68 -5.56
C LEU A 174 12.21 2.61 -4.54
N SER A 175 11.43 2.98 -3.54
CA SER A 175 10.84 2.04 -2.57
C SER A 175 9.48 1.53 -3.01
N GLN A 176 8.89 2.14 -4.04
CA GLN A 176 7.57 1.84 -4.60
C GLN A 176 7.59 1.92 -6.12
N LEU A 177 6.86 1.00 -6.77
CA LEU A 177 6.64 0.95 -8.21
C LEU A 177 5.15 0.84 -8.47
N ALA A 178 4.60 1.73 -9.29
CA ALA A 178 3.21 1.58 -9.74
C ALA A 178 3.12 0.48 -10.80
N VAL A 179 1.96 -0.19 -10.86
CA VAL A 179 1.63 -1.01 -12.02
C VAL A 179 1.27 -0.07 -13.16
N SER A 180 1.90 -0.24 -14.32
CA SER A 180 1.73 0.71 -15.41
C SER A 180 0.27 0.75 -15.86
N ASN A 181 -0.29 1.94 -15.94
CA ASN A 181 -1.61 2.18 -16.50
C ASN A 181 -1.58 2.46 -18.02
N TYR A 182 -0.40 2.35 -18.66
CA TYR A 182 -0.20 2.58 -20.08
C TYR A 182 -0.22 1.28 -20.88
N VAL A 183 -0.64 1.36 -22.14
CA VAL A 183 -0.47 0.26 -23.10
C VAL A 183 1.03 -0.10 -23.18
N PRO A 184 1.42 -1.36 -22.95
CA PRO A 184 2.82 -1.76 -22.84
C PRO A 184 3.68 -1.38 -24.05
N THR A 185 3.09 -1.31 -25.24
CA THR A 185 3.74 -1.00 -26.53
C THR A 185 3.78 0.50 -26.86
N ARG A 186 3.34 1.40 -25.97
CA ARG A 186 3.31 2.85 -26.22
C ARG A 186 4.13 3.65 -25.23
N GLN A 187 4.66 4.79 -25.65
CA GLN A 187 5.32 5.77 -24.79
C GLN A 187 4.33 6.47 -23.84
N GLY A 188 4.87 7.12 -22.80
CA GLY A 188 4.11 7.74 -21.71
C GLY A 188 3.26 8.95 -22.12
N PRO A 189 2.70 9.68 -21.15
CA PRO A 189 1.76 10.77 -21.42
C PRO A 189 2.43 11.91 -22.21
N GLY A 190 1.70 12.47 -23.18
CA GLY A 190 2.15 13.63 -23.98
C GLY A 190 2.96 13.30 -25.24
N THR A 191 3.19 12.02 -25.56
CA THR A 191 3.94 11.63 -26.77
C THR A 191 2.96 11.19 -27.84
N THR A 192 2.83 11.95 -28.93
CA THR A 192 1.98 11.57 -30.07
C THR A 192 2.43 10.24 -30.66
N ASN A 193 1.61 9.18 -30.51
CA ASN A 193 1.70 7.92 -31.27
C ASN A 193 3.07 7.20 -31.26
N GLY A 194 3.94 7.43 -30.28
CA GLY A 194 5.27 6.82 -30.23
C GLY A 194 5.25 5.38 -29.67
N ASN A 195 5.85 4.43 -30.40
CA ASN A 195 6.05 3.07 -29.90
C ASN A 195 6.95 3.09 -28.66
N TRP A 196 6.64 2.24 -27.68
CA TRP A 196 7.49 2.02 -26.52
C TRP A 196 8.92 1.74 -26.96
N VAL A 197 9.85 2.34 -26.24
CA VAL A 197 11.26 2.29 -26.61
C VAL A 197 11.77 0.86 -26.53
N ASP A 198 12.43 0.38 -27.57
CA ASP A 198 12.93 -1.00 -27.62
C ASP A 198 13.99 -1.29 -26.54
N HIS A 199 14.05 -2.54 -26.09
CA HIS A 199 15.00 -3.04 -25.09
C HIS A 199 16.49 -2.86 -25.46
N THR A 200 16.82 -2.47 -26.70
CA THR A 200 18.18 -2.11 -27.12
C THR A 200 18.55 -0.66 -26.79
N VAL A 201 17.60 0.17 -26.35
CA VAL A 201 17.84 1.59 -26.02
C VAL A 201 18.13 1.76 -24.53
N PHE A 202 19.41 1.98 -24.22
CA PHE A 202 19.91 2.20 -22.86
C PHE A 202 20.06 3.67 -22.50
N ALA A 203 20.31 4.51 -23.51
CA ALA A 203 20.43 5.96 -23.35
C ALA A 203 19.10 6.57 -22.88
N HIS A 204 19.18 7.77 -22.32
CA HIS A 204 17.98 8.52 -21.97
C HIS A 204 17.13 8.77 -23.21
N ASN A 205 15.84 8.54 -23.05
CA ASN A 205 14.81 8.80 -24.03
C ASN A 205 13.78 9.73 -23.37
N ALA A 206 13.65 10.95 -23.91
CA ALA A 206 12.80 11.98 -23.34
C ALA A 206 11.35 11.48 -23.17
N ASN A 207 10.82 10.81 -24.18
CA ASN A 207 9.45 10.30 -24.21
C ASN A 207 9.20 9.16 -23.23
N ALA A 208 10.10 8.16 -23.18
CA ALA A 208 9.97 7.06 -22.23
C ALA A 208 10.14 7.53 -20.78
N SER A 209 10.92 8.59 -20.55
CA SER A 209 11.09 9.18 -19.22
C SER A 209 9.87 9.97 -18.72
N LEU A 210 8.96 10.38 -19.61
CA LEU A 210 7.71 11.06 -19.23
C LEU A 210 6.71 10.11 -18.55
N ASP A 211 6.82 8.81 -18.80
CA ASP A 211 6.00 7.80 -18.14
C ASP A 211 6.26 7.81 -16.62
N PRO A 212 5.28 8.12 -15.76
CA PRO A 212 5.46 8.11 -14.31
C PRO A 212 5.70 6.72 -13.69
N ASP A 213 5.38 5.65 -14.42
CA ASP A 213 5.40 4.26 -13.94
C ASP A 213 6.60 3.48 -14.50
N HIS A 214 7.41 4.08 -15.37
CA HIS A 214 8.65 3.46 -15.82
C HIS A 214 9.66 3.35 -14.68
N PHE A 215 10.50 2.33 -14.78
CA PHE A 215 11.68 2.20 -13.95
C PHE A 215 12.86 1.63 -14.73
N LYS A 216 14.04 1.72 -14.13
CA LYS A 216 15.28 1.11 -14.59
C LYS A 216 15.99 0.46 -13.40
N VAL A 217 16.93 -0.42 -13.70
CA VAL A 217 17.87 -0.96 -12.72
C VAL A 217 19.21 -0.25 -12.91
N GLN A 218 19.79 0.25 -11.81
CA GLN A 218 21.13 0.83 -11.81
C GLN A 218 22.03 0.06 -10.84
N ILE A 219 23.24 -0.22 -11.31
CA ILE A 219 24.28 -0.92 -10.54
C ILE A 219 25.53 -0.05 -10.53
N TYR A 220 26.13 0.11 -9.36
CA TYR A 220 27.54 0.48 -9.28
C TYR A 220 28.33 -0.81 -9.09
N ASP A 221 29.25 -1.12 -10.00
CA ASP A 221 30.22 -2.21 -9.83
C ASP A 221 31.60 -1.73 -10.24
N ARG A 222 32.40 -1.42 -9.21
CA ARG A 222 33.77 -0.96 -9.38
C ARG A 222 34.64 -1.96 -10.15
N SER A 223 34.56 -3.25 -9.81
CA SER A 223 35.43 -4.25 -10.42
C SER A 223 35.06 -4.54 -11.86
N ALA A 224 33.77 -4.52 -12.19
CA ALA A 224 33.32 -4.67 -13.58
C ALA A 224 33.75 -3.47 -14.42
N GLY A 225 33.62 -2.25 -13.88
CA GLY A 225 34.05 -1.02 -14.54
C GLY A 225 35.56 -0.97 -14.78
N GLU A 226 36.39 -1.33 -13.79
CA GLU A 226 37.86 -1.41 -13.94
C GLU A 226 38.29 -2.44 -14.99
N LYS A 227 37.49 -3.50 -15.22
CA LYS A 227 37.74 -4.54 -16.23
C LYS A 227 37.14 -4.24 -17.61
N GLY A 228 36.40 -3.13 -17.76
CA GLY A 228 35.72 -2.81 -19.01
C GLY A 228 34.64 -3.83 -19.40
N VAL A 229 33.94 -4.43 -18.42
CA VAL A 229 32.84 -5.35 -18.71
C VAL A 229 31.75 -4.60 -19.47
N ALA A 230 31.34 -5.13 -20.62
CA ALA A 230 30.38 -4.49 -21.51
C ALA A 230 28.93 -4.61 -21.01
N ASP A 231 28.55 -5.77 -20.45
CA ASP A 231 27.18 -6.07 -20.04
C ASP A 231 27.17 -6.70 -18.64
N ILE A 232 26.25 -6.23 -17.79
CA ILE A 232 25.94 -6.88 -16.51
C ILE A 232 24.49 -7.36 -16.52
N LYS A 233 24.25 -8.60 -16.09
CA LYS A 233 22.91 -9.16 -15.94
C LYS A 233 22.39 -8.98 -14.51
N VAL A 234 21.13 -8.60 -14.37
CA VAL A 234 20.39 -8.52 -13.11
C VAL A 234 19.10 -9.29 -13.25
N LYS A 235 18.76 -10.09 -12.24
CA LYS A 235 17.50 -10.83 -12.21
C LYS A 235 16.47 -10.03 -11.43
N LEU A 236 15.36 -9.69 -12.05
CA LEU A 236 14.16 -9.18 -11.40
C LEU A 236 13.24 -10.35 -11.06
N LYS A 237 12.63 -10.31 -9.87
CA LYS A 237 11.65 -11.29 -9.41
C LYS A 237 10.53 -10.59 -8.68
N VAL A 238 9.29 -10.99 -8.94
CA VAL A 238 8.15 -10.63 -8.10
C VAL A 238 8.05 -11.61 -6.95
N LYS A 239 7.84 -11.10 -5.75
CA LYS A 239 7.69 -11.89 -4.53
C LYS A 239 6.40 -11.53 -3.82
N LYS A 240 5.76 -12.54 -3.22
CA LYS A 240 4.63 -12.37 -2.32
C LYS A 240 5.06 -12.47 -0.86
N PRO A 241 4.39 -11.76 0.05
CA PRO A 241 4.65 -11.92 1.48
C PRO A 241 4.18 -13.29 1.95
N VAL A 242 4.94 -13.89 2.86
CA VAL A 242 4.54 -15.08 3.61
C VAL A 242 3.95 -14.59 4.93
N LEU A 243 2.67 -14.87 5.15
CA LEU A 243 1.95 -14.46 6.36
C LEU A 243 1.93 -15.59 7.39
N ASN A 244 2.05 -15.23 8.68
CA ASN A 244 1.70 -16.14 9.77
C ASN A 244 0.19 -16.14 10.05
N ALA A 245 -0.26 -16.98 10.99
CA ALA A 245 -1.67 -17.06 11.39
C ALA A 245 -2.25 -15.73 11.93
N ALA A 246 -1.40 -14.80 12.37
CA ALA A 246 -1.80 -13.47 12.82
C ALA A 246 -1.78 -12.42 11.68
N GLY A 247 -1.58 -12.83 10.42
CA GLY A 247 -1.51 -11.95 9.26
C GLY A 247 -0.23 -11.11 9.17
N GLN A 248 0.83 -11.48 9.91
CA GLN A 248 2.10 -10.76 9.92
C GLN A 248 3.06 -11.34 8.89
N VAL A 249 3.79 -10.47 8.19
CA VAL A 249 4.81 -10.87 7.22
C VAL A 249 6.00 -11.49 7.95
N THR A 250 6.23 -12.79 7.74
CA THR A 250 7.39 -13.52 8.28
C THR A 250 8.51 -13.72 7.27
N GLY A 251 8.23 -13.45 5.99
CA GLY A 251 9.20 -13.57 4.91
C GLY A 251 8.59 -13.25 3.56
N TRP A 252 9.33 -13.54 2.50
CA TRP A 252 8.94 -13.32 1.11
C TRP A 252 9.25 -14.58 0.31
N SER A 253 8.32 -15.01 -0.55
CA SER A 253 8.48 -16.15 -1.45
C SER A 253 8.37 -15.69 -2.90
N ASP A 254 9.21 -16.25 -3.77
CA ASP A 254 9.16 -15.98 -5.21
C ASP A 254 7.79 -16.39 -5.79
N MET A 255 7.24 -15.54 -6.66
CA MET A 255 6.12 -15.89 -7.52
C MET A 255 6.61 -16.85 -8.62
N THR A 256 5.73 -17.73 -9.10
CA THR A 256 6.10 -18.80 -10.04
C THR A 256 5.37 -18.71 -11.39
N GLU A 257 4.42 -17.80 -11.49
CA GLU A 257 3.62 -17.54 -12.67
C GLU A 257 4.49 -16.95 -13.79
N ALA A 258 4.09 -17.18 -15.04
CA ALA A 258 4.84 -16.72 -16.20
C ALA A 258 5.01 -15.18 -16.20
N GLY A 259 6.21 -14.70 -16.53
CA GLY A 259 6.54 -13.27 -16.57
C GLY A 259 6.84 -12.62 -15.22
N THR A 260 6.79 -13.36 -14.10
CA THR A 260 7.13 -12.85 -12.76
C THR A 260 8.65 -12.78 -12.48
N SER A 261 9.47 -13.29 -13.39
CA SER A 261 10.93 -13.21 -13.34
C SER A 261 11.48 -12.77 -14.69
N LEU A 262 12.42 -11.82 -14.67
CA LEU A 262 13.02 -11.25 -15.88
C LEU A 262 14.53 -11.05 -15.68
N GLU A 263 15.35 -11.49 -16.64
CA GLU A 263 16.78 -11.16 -16.66
C GLU A 263 17.03 -9.92 -17.51
N VAL A 264 17.48 -8.86 -16.86
CA VAL A 264 17.70 -7.53 -17.45
C VAL A 264 19.18 -7.31 -17.68
N THR A 265 19.51 -6.75 -18.85
CA THR A 265 20.88 -6.34 -19.17
C THR A 265 21.10 -4.89 -18.77
N CYS A 266 22.25 -4.58 -18.18
CA CYS A 266 22.68 -3.24 -17.82
C CYS A 266 24.00 -2.92 -18.53
N LYS A 267 24.08 -1.74 -19.16
CA LYS A 267 25.26 -1.27 -19.90
C LYS A 267 25.96 -0.11 -19.18
N PRO A 268 27.28 0.08 -19.38
CA PRO A 268 28.03 1.20 -18.81
C PRO A 268 27.38 2.54 -19.09
N VAL A 269 27.28 3.36 -18.06
CA VAL A 269 26.91 4.78 -18.18
C VAL A 269 28.22 5.56 -18.16
N ASN A 270 28.60 6.15 -19.29
CA ASN A 270 29.85 6.91 -19.46
C ASN A 270 31.12 6.16 -18.96
N SER A 271 32.21 6.87 -18.61
CA SER A 271 33.44 6.28 -18.06
C SER A 271 33.33 5.95 -16.55
N SER A 272 32.13 6.04 -15.97
CA SER A 272 31.87 5.69 -14.58
C SER A 272 31.78 4.18 -14.37
N HIS A 273 31.86 3.74 -13.12
CA HIS A 273 31.61 2.34 -12.74
C HIS A 273 30.11 2.00 -12.61
N HIS A 274 29.23 2.83 -13.19
CA HIS A 274 27.78 2.62 -13.16
C HIS A 274 27.30 1.91 -14.43
N TYR A 275 26.32 1.04 -14.25
CA TYR A 275 25.64 0.29 -15.29
C TYR A 275 24.14 0.52 -15.15
N ARG A 276 23.42 0.71 -16.26
CA ARG A 276 21.99 0.97 -16.26
C ARG A 276 21.25 0.12 -17.30
N SER A 277 20.06 -0.34 -16.95
CA SER A 277 19.18 -1.06 -17.86
C SER A 277 18.49 -0.15 -18.88
N TYR A 278 17.87 -0.77 -19.88
CA TYR A 278 16.78 -0.16 -20.66
C TYR A 278 15.53 0.08 -19.80
N TYR A 279 14.51 0.73 -20.38
CA TYR A 279 13.25 1.08 -19.70
C TYR A 279 12.37 -0.15 -19.45
N LEU A 280 11.81 -0.22 -18.24
CA LEU A 280 10.99 -1.33 -17.75
C LEU A 280 9.63 -0.85 -17.22
N ARG A 281 8.65 -1.76 -17.22
CA ARG A 281 7.29 -1.55 -16.67
C ARG A 281 6.78 -2.76 -15.89
N LEU A 282 5.86 -2.52 -14.97
CA LEU A 282 5.06 -3.57 -14.33
C LEU A 282 3.71 -3.71 -15.05
N VAL A 283 3.25 -4.94 -15.22
CA VAL A 283 1.94 -5.27 -15.84
C VAL A 283 1.19 -6.31 -14.98
N VAL A 284 -0.13 -6.37 -15.07
CA VAL A 284 -0.92 -7.29 -14.22
C VAL A 284 -1.06 -8.71 -14.77
N ASP A 285 -0.85 -8.91 -16.07
CA ASP A 285 -1.07 -10.22 -16.69
C ASP A 285 -0.16 -10.53 -17.89
N THR A 286 -0.21 -11.79 -18.31
CA THR A 286 0.67 -12.35 -19.35
C THR A 286 0.32 -11.89 -20.76
N GLN A 287 -0.91 -11.40 -20.98
CA GLN A 287 -1.29 -10.88 -22.30
C GLN A 287 -0.64 -9.52 -22.55
N ASP A 288 -0.55 -8.70 -21.50
CA ASP A 288 0.17 -7.42 -21.54
C ASP A 288 1.68 -7.64 -21.59
N HIS A 289 2.18 -8.64 -20.88
CA HIS A 289 3.59 -9.03 -20.93
C HIS A 289 4.07 -9.41 -22.33
N THR A 290 3.22 -10.08 -23.11
CA THR A 290 3.55 -10.52 -24.46
C THR A 290 3.09 -9.56 -25.55
N ALA A 291 2.52 -8.40 -25.18
CA ALA A 291 1.93 -7.42 -26.11
C ALA A 291 0.94 -8.03 -27.12
N LYS A 292 0.18 -9.03 -26.69
CA LYS A 292 -0.75 -9.77 -27.56
C LYS A 292 -2.18 -9.26 -27.53
N ARG A 293 -2.48 -8.25 -26.72
CA ARG A 293 -3.82 -7.63 -26.71
C ARG A 293 -3.95 -6.64 -27.87
N PRO A 294 -4.92 -6.84 -28.79
CA PRO A 294 -5.32 -5.79 -29.71
C PRO A 294 -6.08 -4.78 -28.88
N TYR A 295 -5.46 -3.66 -28.54
CA TYR A 295 -6.13 -2.66 -27.76
C TYR A 295 -7.08 -1.80 -28.65
N GLY A 296 -7.14 -1.99 -29.98
CA GLY A 296 -7.98 -1.18 -30.92
C GLY A 296 -7.34 -0.78 -32.28
N ARG A 297 -6.04 -0.99 -32.51
CA ARG A 297 -5.23 -0.58 -33.67
C ARG A 297 -4.24 -1.69 -33.97
N ALA A 298 -3.98 -1.91 -35.25
CA ALA A 298 -3.07 -2.96 -35.72
C ALA A 298 -1.61 -2.78 -35.23
N SER A 299 -1.18 -1.55 -34.91
CA SER A 299 0.20 -1.24 -34.48
C SER A 299 0.51 -1.58 -33.02
N ASP A 300 -0.52 -1.77 -32.19
CA ASP A 300 -0.35 -2.05 -30.76
C ASP A 300 -0.20 -3.53 -30.45
N SER A 301 -0.56 -4.39 -31.41
CA SER A 301 -0.28 -5.81 -31.39
C SER A 301 1.05 -6.11 -32.11
N GLY A 302 1.90 -6.94 -31.52
CA GLY A 302 2.98 -7.62 -32.26
C GLY A 302 4.42 -7.16 -32.00
N THR A 303 4.66 -6.16 -31.15
CA THR A 303 6.03 -5.88 -30.64
C THR A 303 6.20 -6.58 -29.30
N ASP A 304 6.96 -7.67 -29.25
CA ASP A 304 7.19 -8.41 -28.00
C ASP A 304 7.94 -7.55 -26.96
N VAL A 305 7.21 -7.15 -25.92
CA VAL A 305 7.72 -6.37 -24.77
C VAL A 305 8.03 -7.25 -23.55
N SER A 306 8.08 -8.57 -23.71
CA SER A 306 8.35 -9.50 -22.59
C SER A 306 9.73 -9.28 -21.97
N LYS A 307 10.68 -8.74 -22.75
CA LYS A 307 11.99 -8.33 -22.24
C LYS A 307 11.95 -7.08 -21.37
N GLN A 308 10.87 -6.30 -21.39
CA GLN A 308 10.77 -4.99 -20.74
C GLN A 308 9.64 -4.90 -19.70
N THR A 309 8.81 -5.93 -19.61
CA THR A 309 7.67 -5.96 -18.70
C THR A 309 7.82 -7.08 -17.68
N LEU A 310 7.45 -6.79 -16.44
CA LEU A 310 7.43 -7.77 -15.35
C LEU A 310 5.99 -7.93 -14.86
N VAL A 311 5.49 -9.16 -14.82
CA VAL A 311 4.11 -9.47 -14.43
C VAL A 311 3.99 -9.49 -12.92
N THR A 312 3.05 -8.71 -12.39
CA THR A 312 2.59 -8.72 -10.99
C THR A 312 1.17 -9.31 -10.93
N PRO A 313 1.03 -10.64 -10.94
CA PRO A 313 -0.27 -11.29 -11.02
C PRO A 313 -0.99 -11.24 -9.68
N LEU A 314 -2.31 -11.42 -9.70
CA LEU A 314 -3.08 -11.62 -8.48
C LEU A 314 -2.64 -12.92 -7.80
N PRO A 315 -2.26 -12.90 -6.51
CA PRO A 315 -1.88 -14.12 -5.80
C PRO A 315 -3.05 -15.10 -5.65
N SER A 316 -2.74 -16.39 -5.58
CA SER A 316 -3.74 -17.43 -5.30
C SER A 316 -4.32 -17.37 -3.88
N ASP A 317 -3.59 -16.76 -2.94
CA ASP A 317 -4.07 -16.49 -1.59
C ASP A 317 -5.05 -15.31 -1.64
N SER A 318 -6.32 -15.57 -1.32
CA SER A 318 -7.41 -14.58 -1.38
C SER A 318 -7.23 -13.40 -0.42
N HIS A 319 -6.37 -13.55 0.60
CA HIS A 319 -6.01 -12.50 1.55
C HIS A 319 -4.92 -11.56 1.02
N LEU A 320 -4.28 -11.86 -0.11
CA LEU A 320 -3.23 -11.03 -0.70
C LEU A 320 -3.75 -10.25 -1.92
N GLU A 321 -3.19 -9.05 -2.09
CA GLU A 321 -3.44 -8.18 -3.25
C GLU A 321 -2.22 -8.06 -4.17
N ILE A 322 -2.44 -7.58 -5.40
CA ILE A 322 -1.34 -7.22 -6.32
C ILE A 322 -0.44 -6.14 -5.69
N LEU A 323 -1.03 -5.19 -4.96
CA LEU A 323 -0.33 -4.09 -4.28
C LEU A 323 0.35 -4.52 -2.94
N ASP A 324 0.23 -5.80 -2.56
CA ASP A 324 0.98 -6.39 -1.46
C ASP A 324 2.33 -6.98 -1.92
N LEU A 325 2.58 -7.05 -3.22
CA LEU A 325 3.76 -7.69 -3.79
C LEU A 325 5.01 -6.79 -3.71
N GLU A 326 6.18 -7.40 -3.83
CA GLU A 326 7.46 -6.70 -3.98
C GLU A 326 8.20 -7.16 -5.24
N VAL A 327 8.90 -6.22 -5.88
CA VAL A 327 9.86 -6.50 -6.94
C VAL A 327 11.25 -6.49 -6.34
N HIS A 328 11.97 -7.60 -6.49
CA HIS A 328 13.34 -7.79 -6.01
C HIS A 328 14.27 -7.83 -7.21
N ALA A 329 15.23 -6.91 -7.25
CA ALA A 329 16.37 -6.97 -8.16
C ALA A 329 17.53 -7.65 -7.46
N GLU A 330 18.09 -8.69 -8.08
CA GLU A 330 19.14 -9.52 -7.49
C GLU A 330 20.32 -9.65 -8.48
N ARG A 331 21.53 -9.43 -7.98
CA ARG A 331 22.78 -9.73 -8.69
C ARG A 331 23.73 -10.48 -7.80
N GLU A 332 24.20 -11.63 -8.26
CA GLU A 332 25.17 -12.42 -7.52
C GLU A 332 26.58 -11.82 -7.55
N TYR A 333 27.30 -11.92 -6.44
CA TYR A 333 28.71 -11.50 -6.39
C TYR A 333 29.61 -12.52 -7.10
N ALA A 334 30.30 -12.11 -8.16
CA ALA A 334 31.18 -12.99 -8.94
C ALA A 334 32.23 -13.75 -8.11
N ASN A 335 32.76 -13.12 -7.05
CA ASN A 335 33.79 -13.71 -6.17
C ASN A 335 33.20 -14.24 -4.84
N CYS A 336 31.92 -14.62 -4.82
CA CYS A 336 31.32 -15.20 -3.62
C CYS A 336 31.95 -16.57 -3.29
N ALA A 337 32.40 -16.74 -2.04
CA ALA A 337 33.03 -17.98 -1.59
C ALA A 337 32.04 -19.11 -1.25
N ALA A 338 30.74 -18.82 -1.17
CA ALA A 338 29.73 -19.85 -0.95
C ALA A 338 29.52 -20.70 -2.21
N THR A 339 29.39 -22.02 -2.01
CA THR A 339 29.24 -23.01 -3.07
C THR A 339 27.78 -23.41 -3.34
N THR A 340 26.88 -23.24 -2.39
CA THR A 340 25.44 -23.53 -2.55
C THR A 340 24.66 -22.29 -3.00
N ALA A 341 23.69 -22.47 -3.91
CA ALA A 341 22.93 -21.39 -4.52
C ALA A 341 22.23 -20.48 -3.49
N ASP A 342 21.70 -21.06 -2.40
CA ASP A 342 21.00 -20.32 -1.34
C ASP A 342 21.95 -19.47 -0.49
N ALA A 343 23.18 -19.95 -0.29
CA ALA A 343 24.20 -19.25 0.46
C ALA A 343 24.93 -18.19 -0.36
N ARG A 344 24.90 -18.24 -1.70
CA ARG A 344 25.58 -17.25 -2.56
C ARG A 344 25.09 -15.84 -2.28
N CYS A 345 26.05 -14.93 -2.05
CA CYS A 345 25.76 -13.53 -1.78
C CYS A 345 25.16 -12.88 -3.02
N ARG A 346 24.09 -12.10 -2.83
CA ARG A 346 23.49 -11.26 -3.85
C ARG A 346 23.46 -9.81 -3.37
N ALA A 347 23.82 -8.88 -4.24
CA ALA A 347 23.42 -7.48 -4.11
C ALA A 347 21.93 -7.41 -4.44
N MET A 348 21.15 -6.71 -3.60
CA MET A 348 19.70 -6.68 -3.72
C MET A 348 19.18 -5.25 -3.65
N ALA A 349 18.15 -4.98 -4.43
CA ALA A 349 17.28 -3.82 -4.28
C ALA A 349 15.84 -4.30 -4.32
N LYS A 350 14.96 -3.66 -3.58
CA LYS A 350 13.53 -4.02 -3.56
C LYS A 350 12.65 -2.78 -3.69
N ALA A 351 11.49 -2.97 -4.28
CA ALA A 351 10.44 -1.95 -4.32
C ALA A 351 9.08 -2.62 -4.17
N ARG A 352 8.20 -2.02 -3.35
CA ARG A 352 6.82 -2.47 -3.21
C ARG A 352 6.02 -2.17 -4.47
N VAL A 353 5.10 -3.04 -4.85
CA VAL A 353 4.13 -2.78 -5.90
C VAL A 353 3.02 -1.90 -5.34
N GLY A 354 2.70 -0.80 -6.05
CA GLY A 354 1.77 0.24 -5.62
C GLY A 354 2.48 1.50 -5.11
N LYS A 355 2.04 2.66 -5.61
CA LYS A 355 2.49 3.99 -5.21
C LYS A 355 1.33 4.74 -4.55
N ALA A 356 1.50 5.14 -3.29
CA ALA A 356 0.46 5.82 -2.51
C ALA A 356 -0.91 5.11 -2.59
N GLU A 357 -0.93 3.82 -2.23
CA GLU A 357 -2.11 2.95 -2.30
C GLU A 357 -3.34 3.58 -1.62
N LYS A 358 -4.48 3.47 -2.31
CA LYS A 358 -5.81 3.72 -1.77
C LYS A 358 -6.52 2.41 -1.56
N GLN A 359 -7.41 2.36 -0.59
CA GLN A 359 -8.20 1.15 -0.34
C GLN A 359 -9.66 1.42 -0.67
N LEU A 360 -10.35 0.41 -1.19
CA LEU A 360 -11.78 0.45 -1.36
C LEU A 360 -12.37 -0.76 -0.66
N GLN A 361 -13.21 -0.50 0.34
CA GLN A 361 -13.91 -1.56 1.06
C GLN A 361 -15.20 -1.92 0.33
N LEU A 362 -15.41 -3.21 0.07
CA LEU A 362 -16.59 -3.74 -0.59
C LEU A 362 -17.43 -4.59 0.36
N ARG A 363 -18.73 -4.57 0.12
CA ARG A 363 -19.66 -5.54 0.67
C ARG A 363 -20.61 -6.03 -0.41
N ILE A 364 -20.72 -7.35 -0.53
CA ILE A 364 -21.47 -8.01 -1.60
C ILE A 364 -22.78 -8.55 -1.03
N TYR A 365 -23.90 -8.15 -1.62
CA TYR A 365 -25.23 -8.65 -1.30
C TYR A 365 -25.79 -9.40 -2.49
N ARG A 366 -26.40 -10.56 -2.25
CA ARG A 366 -27.08 -11.33 -3.30
C ARG A 366 -28.56 -11.45 -2.96
N ILE A 367 -29.39 -10.83 -3.79
CA ILE A 367 -30.84 -10.79 -3.58
C ILE A 367 -31.45 -12.14 -3.96
N GLY A 368 -32.18 -12.75 -3.02
CA GLY A 368 -32.85 -14.04 -3.22
C GLY A 368 -31.97 -15.28 -2.99
N GLY A 369 -30.72 -15.11 -2.53
CA GLY A 369 -29.81 -16.21 -2.18
C GLY A 369 -29.14 -16.89 -3.39
N ALA A 370 -28.26 -17.86 -3.14
CA ALA A 370 -27.46 -18.53 -4.20
C ALA A 370 -28.27 -19.27 -5.26
N THR A 371 -29.36 -19.92 -4.87
CA THR A 371 -30.17 -20.75 -5.77
C THR A 371 -31.29 -20.00 -6.46
N GLY A 372 -31.54 -18.75 -6.05
CA GLY A 372 -32.63 -17.91 -6.55
C GLY A 372 -34.02 -18.56 -6.51
N PRO A 373 -35.06 -17.86 -6.99
CA PRO A 373 -36.40 -18.41 -7.15
C PRO A 373 -36.61 -19.21 -8.45
N THR A 374 -35.77 -18.99 -9.47
CA THR A 374 -35.94 -19.49 -10.85
C THR A 374 -34.76 -20.32 -11.39
N GLY A 375 -33.71 -20.55 -10.59
CA GLY A 375 -32.45 -21.15 -11.03
C GLY A 375 -31.24 -20.36 -10.53
N ALA A 376 -30.02 -20.86 -10.81
CA ALA A 376 -28.78 -20.39 -10.21
C ALA A 376 -28.54 -18.88 -10.41
N ASN A 377 -28.64 -18.12 -9.32
CA ASN A 377 -28.08 -16.77 -9.21
C ASN A 377 -26.54 -16.84 -9.31
N VAL A 378 -25.87 -15.68 -9.36
CA VAL A 378 -24.40 -15.59 -9.34
C VAL A 378 -23.83 -16.45 -8.22
N SER A 379 -23.05 -17.48 -8.59
CA SER A 379 -22.42 -18.41 -7.66
C SER A 379 -21.27 -17.74 -6.89
N ASN A 380 -20.85 -18.34 -5.76
CA ASN A 380 -19.73 -17.79 -4.99
C ASN A 380 -18.42 -17.75 -5.81
N ALA A 381 -18.18 -18.75 -6.66
CA ALA A 381 -17.02 -18.77 -7.55
C ALA A 381 -17.05 -17.65 -8.62
N GLU A 382 -18.24 -17.31 -9.11
CA GLU A 382 -18.43 -16.16 -10.01
C GLU A 382 -18.20 -14.83 -9.27
N VAL A 383 -18.62 -14.72 -8.01
CA VAL A 383 -18.28 -13.56 -7.16
C VAL A 383 -16.77 -13.45 -6.92
N ASP A 384 -16.10 -14.56 -6.57
CA ASP A 384 -14.64 -14.58 -6.40
C ASP A 384 -13.93 -14.10 -7.68
N SER A 385 -14.41 -14.57 -8.84
CA SER A 385 -13.90 -14.16 -10.16
C SER A 385 -14.16 -12.67 -10.45
N MET A 386 -15.35 -12.18 -10.11
CA MET A 386 -15.73 -10.77 -10.24
C MET A 386 -14.80 -9.86 -9.42
N ILE A 387 -14.51 -10.24 -8.17
CA ILE A 387 -13.59 -9.50 -7.30
C ILE A 387 -12.15 -9.59 -7.80
N ALA A 388 -11.68 -10.77 -8.22
CA ALA A 388 -10.37 -10.93 -8.83
C ALA A 388 -10.19 -10.03 -10.06
N ASN A 389 -11.22 -9.95 -10.92
CA ASN A 389 -11.23 -9.06 -12.07
C ASN A 389 -11.14 -7.58 -11.66
N MET A 390 -11.92 -7.15 -10.67
CA MET A 390 -11.85 -5.78 -10.15
C MET A 390 -10.48 -5.44 -9.57
N ARG A 391 -9.83 -6.37 -8.85
CA ARG A 391 -8.47 -6.22 -8.32
C ARG A 391 -7.43 -6.03 -9.43
N LEU A 392 -7.48 -6.88 -10.45
CA LEU A 392 -6.61 -6.76 -11.63
C LEU A 392 -6.78 -5.41 -12.31
N THR A 393 -8.03 -4.99 -12.45
CA THR A 393 -8.41 -3.72 -13.08
C THR A 393 -7.92 -2.51 -12.27
N LEU A 394 -8.15 -2.47 -10.96
CA LEU A 394 -7.91 -1.27 -10.14
C LEU A 394 -6.48 -1.17 -9.59
N ALA A 395 -5.66 -2.22 -9.69
CA ALA A 395 -4.25 -2.20 -9.31
C ALA A 395 -3.43 -1.15 -10.08
N GLN A 396 -3.72 -0.95 -11.38
CA GLN A 396 -3.08 0.09 -12.22
C GLN A 396 -3.39 1.51 -11.75
N SER A 397 -4.50 1.69 -11.01
CA SER A 397 -4.86 2.96 -10.39
C SER A 397 -4.38 3.09 -8.94
N ASN A 398 -3.54 2.16 -8.47
CA ASN A 398 -3.09 2.05 -7.08
C ASN A 398 -4.25 1.94 -6.08
N VAL A 399 -5.35 1.28 -6.46
CA VAL A 399 -6.51 1.03 -5.58
C VAL A 399 -6.57 -0.46 -5.23
N GLY A 400 -6.40 -0.80 -3.94
CA GLY A 400 -6.56 -2.14 -3.40
C GLY A 400 -8.00 -2.44 -2.98
N ILE A 401 -8.50 -3.64 -3.28
CA ILE A 401 -9.91 -4.02 -3.09
C ILE A 401 -10.08 -4.94 -1.88
N HIS A 402 -10.57 -4.38 -0.78
CA HIS A 402 -10.78 -5.12 0.44
C HIS A 402 -12.22 -5.58 0.55
N VAL A 403 -12.41 -6.89 0.55
CA VAL A 403 -13.71 -7.52 0.78
C VAL A 403 -13.61 -8.44 1.99
N GLU A 404 -14.71 -8.58 2.71
CA GLU A 404 -14.82 -9.57 3.78
C GLU A 404 -14.67 -10.98 3.19
N THR A 405 -13.81 -11.81 3.77
CA THR A 405 -13.58 -13.19 3.32
C THR A 405 -13.90 -14.20 4.43
N THR A 406 -14.26 -15.41 4.01
CA THR A 406 -14.44 -16.59 4.84
C THR A 406 -13.39 -17.65 4.46
N SER A 407 -13.39 -18.80 5.13
CA SER A 407 -12.52 -19.92 4.75
C SER A 407 -12.77 -20.46 3.34
N THR A 408 -13.89 -20.10 2.71
CA THR A 408 -14.32 -20.60 1.40
C THR A 408 -14.30 -19.54 0.29
N GLY A 409 -13.79 -18.33 0.55
CA GLY A 409 -13.74 -17.24 -0.45
C GLY A 409 -14.38 -15.95 0.05
N VAL A 410 -14.83 -15.11 -0.87
CA VAL A 410 -15.51 -13.84 -0.56
C VAL A 410 -16.79 -14.09 0.26
N ASN A 411 -17.01 -13.31 1.33
CA ASN A 411 -18.26 -13.35 2.08
C ASN A 411 -19.38 -12.69 1.26
N VAL A 412 -20.37 -13.47 0.87
CA VAL A 412 -21.55 -13.01 0.15
C VAL A 412 -22.72 -12.97 1.12
N HIS A 413 -23.29 -11.77 1.32
CA HIS A 413 -24.45 -11.56 2.17
C HIS A 413 -25.71 -11.92 1.40
N ASP A 414 -26.15 -13.17 1.54
CA ASP A 414 -27.43 -13.63 0.99
C ASP A 414 -28.60 -12.99 1.74
N VAL A 415 -29.44 -12.26 1.00
CA VAL A 415 -30.58 -11.54 1.59
C VAL A 415 -31.88 -11.98 0.93
N ALA A 416 -32.95 -11.96 1.73
CA ALA A 416 -34.29 -12.27 1.24
C ALA A 416 -34.75 -11.26 0.17
N LEU A 417 -35.72 -11.66 -0.65
CA LEU A 417 -36.35 -10.77 -1.61
C LEU A 417 -36.98 -9.57 -0.85
N PRO A 418 -36.67 -8.32 -1.22
CA PRO A 418 -37.08 -7.13 -0.48
C PRO A 418 -38.54 -6.75 -0.76
N ARG A 419 -39.48 -7.62 -0.37
CA ARG A 419 -40.94 -7.51 -0.63
C ARG A 419 -41.69 -6.64 0.38
N ASN A 420 -40.99 -5.70 1.01
CA ASN A 420 -41.44 -5.05 2.23
C ASN A 420 -41.54 -3.52 2.16
N LEU A 421 -41.45 -2.93 0.97
CA LEU A 421 -41.52 -1.48 0.79
C LEU A 421 -42.86 -1.10 0.15
N ILE A 422 -43.47 -0.04 0.67
CA ILE A 422 -44.62 0.67 0.09
C ILE A 422 -44.18 2.10 -0.19
N ALA A 423 -44.53 2.66 -1.35
CA ALA A 423 -44.27 4.05 -1.72
C ALA A 423 -45.60 4.81 -1.85
N VAL A 424 -45.68 5.96 -1.20
CA VAL A 424 -46.82 6.88 -1.22
C VAL A 424 -46.58 8.01 -2.21
N SER A 425 -47.59 8.29 -3.04
CA SER A 425 -47.52 9.23 -4.16
C SER A 425 -46.46 8.87 -5.21
N ASP A 426 -46.36 7.57 -5.46
CA ASP A 426 -45.51 6.95 -6.48
C ASP A 426 -44.10 7.57 -6.58
N GLU A 427 -43.55 7.83 -7.77
CA GLU A 427 -42.26 8.54 -7.92
C GLU A 427 -42.42 10.06 -7.99
N LYS A 428 -43.66 10.58 -8.00
CA LYS A 428 -43.97 11.97 -8.37
C LYS A 428 -44.04 12.92 -7.18
N GLY A 429 -44.55 12.45 -6.04
CA GLY A 429 -44.65 13.27 -4.81
C GLY A 429 -45.75 14.33 -4.84
N ASN A 430 -46.92 14.03 -5.40
CA ASN A 430 -48.10 14.90 -5.39
C ASN A 430 -48.80 14.92 -4.01
N LYS A 431 -49.49 16.02 -3.71
CA LYS A 431 -50.37 16.14 -2.53
C LYS A 431 -51.65 15.35 -2.74
N ALA A 432 -52.31 14.89 -1.67
CA ALA A 432 -53.58 14.19 -1.80
C ALA A 432 -54.71 15.09 -2.29
N ASP A 433 -55.53 14.56 -3.20
CA ASP A 433 -56.81 15.17 -3.57
C ASP A 433 -57.79 15.17 -2.39
N GLY A 434 -57.72 14.11 -1.58
CA GLY A 434 -58.51 13.90 -0.37
C GLY A 434 -59.80 13.12 -0.62
N GLY A 435 -60.27 12.40 0.40
CA GLY A 435 -61.44 11.54 0.32
C GLY A 435 -61.20 10.21 -0.41
N GLY A 436 -59.96 9.92 -0.80
CA GLY A 436 -59.55 8.63 -1.32
C GLY A 436 -59.34 7.61 -0.21
N THR A 437 -59.57 6.33 -0.50
CA THR A 437 -59.31 5.23 0.43
C THR A 437 -58.02 4.52 0.05
N MET A 438 -57.13 4.36 1.01
CA MET A 438 -55.91 3.56 0.87
C MET A 438 -56.05 2.25 1.64
N THR A 439 -55.80 1.13 0.95
CA THR A 439 -55.87 -0.22 1.52
C THR A 439 -54.56 -0.94 1.36
N VAL A 440 -54.00 -1.43 2.46
CA VAL A 440 -52.73 -2.19 2.49
C VAL A 440 -52.94 -3.53 3.17
N ARG A 441 -52.41 -4.57 2.54
CA ARG A 441 -52.40 -5.94 3.07
C ARG A 441 -50.97 -6.41 3.26
N VAL A 442 -50.61 -6.79 4.48
CA VAL A 442 -49.28 -7.29 4.83
C VAL A 442 -49.40 -8.71 5.37
N ARG A 443 -48.53 -9.61 4.92
CA ARG A 443 -48.43 -10.96 5.47
C ARG A 443 -47.42 -10.97 6.61
N LEU A 444 -47.93 -11.35 7.78
CA LEU A 444 -47.19 -11.61 9.00
C LEU A 444 -47.23 -13.11 9.33
N THR A 445 -46.46 -13.51 10.34
CA THR A 445 -46.43 -14.89 10.84
C THR A 445 -47.77 -15.29 11.45
N SER A 446 -48.48 -14.34 12.05
CA SER A 446 -49.82 -14.53 12.63
C SER A 446 -50.96 -14.55 11.61
N GLY A 447 -50.68 -14.26 10.32
CA GLY A 447 -51.68 -14.17 9.26
C GLY A 447 -51.57 -12.89 8.45
N ILE A 448 -52.60 -12.60 7.64
CA ILE A 448 -52.66 -11.38 6.83
C ILE A 448 -53.35 -10.28 7.64
N VAL A 449 -52.68 -9.14 7.80
CA VAL A 449 -53.27 -7.93 8.36
C VAL A 449 -53.70 -7.00 7.23
N THR A 450 -54.86 -6.39 7.38
CA THR A 450 -55.38 -5.37 6.47
C THR A 450 -55.54 -4.06 7.23
N VAL A 451 -55.04 -2.99 6.62
CA VAL A 451 -55.16 -1.62 7.11
C VAL A 451 -55.84 -0.79 6.04
N GLN A 452 -56.74 0.09 6.47
CA GLN A 452 -57.42 1.04 5.61
C GLN A 452 -57.38 2.43 6.27
N ILE A 453 -57.05 3.46 5.48
CA ILE A 453 -57.10 4.87 5.89
C ILE A 453 -57.80 5.69 4.80
N GLU A 454 -58.30 6.86 5.17
CA GLU A 454 -58.78 7.88 4.22
C GLU A 454 -57.71 8.97 4.06
N THR A 455 -57.54 9.49 2.84
CA THR A 455 -56.62 10.58 2.54
C THR A 455 -57.25 11.92 2.91
N ASP A 456 -56.49 12.80 3.57
CA ASP A 456 -56.93 14.17 3.82
C ASP A 456 -56.45 15.08 2.70
N ARG A 457 -57.33 15.99 2.28
CA ARG A 457 -57.05 16.90 1.17
C ARG A 457 -55.82 17.76 1.48
N LYS A 458 -54.89 17.83 0.52
CA LYS A 458 -53.59 18.55 0.56
C LYS A 458 -52.53 17.92 1.46
N ASP A 459 -52.76 16.75 2.06
CA ASP A 459 -51.71 16.04 2.77
C ASP A 459 -50.51 15.82 1.85
N LYS A 460 -49.31 16.05 2.39
CA LYS A 460 -48.06 15.67 1.74
C LYS A 460 -47.90 14.14 1.77
N PRO A 461 -47.12 13.54 0.85
CA PRO A 461 -46.82 12.12 0.88
C PRO A 461 -46.31 11.61 2.23
N GLU A 462 -45.48 12.39 2.93
CA GLU A 462 -44.98 12.05 4.26
C GLU A 462 -46.08 12.04 5.34
N GLU A 463 -47.05 12.96 5.27
CA GLU A 463 -48.17 13.02 6.23
C GLU A 463 -49.07 11.81 6.06
N THR A 464 -49.44 11.49 4.81
CA THR A 464 -50.21 10.28 4.48
C THR A 464 -49.45 9.00 4.85
N ALA A 465 -48.14 8.95 4.56
CA ALA A 465 -47.30 7.82 4.94
C ALA A 465 -47.25 7.61 6.46
N ASN A 466 -47.18 8.68 7.26
CA ASN A 466 -47.21 8.59 8.71
C ASN A 466 -48.57 8.10 9.25
N LYS A 467 -49.68 8.51 8.63
CA LYS A 467 -51.02 7.98 8.95
C LYS A 467 -51.10 6.49 8.67
N LEU A 468 -50.67 6.07 7.48
CA LEU A 468 -50.64 4.67 7.07
C LEU A 468 -49.72 3.82 7.97
N ALA A 469 -48.53 4.34 8.29
CA ALA A 469 -47.57 3.69 9.18
C ALA A 469 -48.13 3.51 10.59
N SER A 470 -48.86 4.50 11.12
CA SER A 470 -49.50 4.41 12.43
C SER A 470 -50.55 3.30 12.47
N ALA A 471 -51.37 3.20 11.42
CA ALA A 471 -52.38 2.16 11.31
C ALA A 471 -51.76 0.74 11.12
N LEU A 472 -50.64 0.63 10.39
CA LEU A 472 -49.86 -0.61 10.28
C LEU A 472 -49.20 -1.02 11.61
N ARG A 473 -48.61 -0.08 12.34
CA ARG A 473 -48.03 -0.31 13.67
C ARG A 473 -49.07 -0.80 14.67
N ALA A 474 -50.29 -0.27 14.62
CA ALA A 474 -51.41 -0.74 15.44
C ALA A 474 -51.82 -2.20 15.17
N LYS A 475 -51.43 -2.76 14.01
CA LYS A 475 -51.62 -4.16 13.63
C LYS A 475 -50.38 -5.04 13.84
N GLY A 476 -49.34 -4.52 14.52
CA GLY A 476 -48.12 -5.26 14.85
C GLY A 476 -47.02 -5.22 13.79
N VAL A 477 -47.17 -4.40 12.73
CA VAL A 477 -46.11 -4.22 11.72
C VAL A 477 -45.08 -3.20 12.22
N GLN A 478 -43.80 -3.53 12.21
CA GLN A 478 -42.73 -2.56 12.46
C GLN A 478 -42.54 -1.74 11.18
N VAL A 479 -42.75 -0.43 11.24
CA VAL A 479 -42.67 0.43 10.04
C VAL A 479 -41.67 1.56 10.25
N THR A 480 -40.77 1.72 9.29
CA THR A 480 -39.89 2.89 9.17
C THR A 480 -40.39 3.76 8.01
N VAL A 481 -40.59 5.05 8.27
CA VAL A 481 -41.03 6.02 7.25
C VAL A 481 -39.81 6.81 6.80
N SER A 482 -39.66 7.01 5.50
CA SER A 482 -38.54 7.75 4.92
C SER A 482 -38.99 8.59 3.71
N PRO A 483 -38.95 9.94 3.80
CA PRO A 483 -39.26 10.80 2.68
C PRO A 483 -38.16 10.73 1.62
N ASN A 484 -38.56 10.89 0.35
CA ASN A 484 -37.67 10.93 -0.80
C ASN A 484 -37.55 12.37 -1.33
N PRO A 485 -36.44 12.72 -2.00
CA PRO A 485 -36.30 14.04 -2.62
C PRO A 485 -37.35 14.23 -3.73
N PRO A 486 -37.80 15.47 -4.01
CA PRO A 486 -38.62 15.79 -5.16
C PRO A 486 -37.95 15.37 -6.48
N VAL A 487 -38.77 15.12 -7.50
CA VAL A 487 -38.31 15.05 -8.89
C VAL A 487 -37.95 16.45 -9.40
N GLN A 488 -37.02 16.54 -10.36
CA GLN A 488 -36.46 17.82 -10.81
C GLN A 488 -37.49 18.89 -11.17
N ASP A 489 -38.53 18.45 -11.88
CA ASP A 489 -39.58 19.29 -12.44
C ASP A 489 -40.76 19.51 -11.48
N SER A 490 -40.69 18.92 -10.27
CA SER A 490 -41.68 19.20 -9.23
C SER A 490 -41.52 20.64 -8.74
N SER A 491 -42.66 21.34 -8.69
CA SER A 491 -42.79 22.66 -8.06
C SER A 491 -42.86 22.58 -6.53
N ASP A 492 -43.01 21.37 -5.98
CA ASP A 492 -43.00 21.11 -4.55
C ASP A 492 -41.58 20.81 -4.05
N ASP A 493 -41.30 21.18 -2.79
CA ASP A 493 -40.01 20.93 -2.12
C ASP A 493 -39.94 19.52 -1.47
N PHE A 494 -40.89 18.64 -1.80
CA PHE A 494 -40.98 17.29 -1.26
C PHE A 494 -41.25 16.28 -2.36
N GLY A 495 -40.80 15.04 -2.17
CA GLY A 495 -41.05 13.93 -3.07
C GLY A 495 -42.02 12.92 -2.48
N SER A 496 -41.98 11.71 -3.03
CA SER A 496 -42.71 10.57 -2.49
C SER A 496 -42.20 10.14 -1.12
N CYS A 497 -42.92 9.24 -0.45
CA CYS A 497 -42.52 8.74 0.86
C CYS A 497 -42.62 7.22 0.94
N ASP A 498 -41.56 6.58 1.45
CA ASP A 498 -41.51 5.13 1.58
C ASP A 498 -41.83 4.67 3.01
N LEU A 499 -42.56 3.55 3.10
CA LEU A 499 -42.78 2.78 4.32
C LEU A 499 -42.08 1.43 4.17
N LEU A 500 -41.05 1.21 4.98
CA LEU A 500 -40.33 -0.07 5.06
C LEU A 500 -40.88 -0.90 6.22
N CYS A 501 -41.44 -2.06 5.90
CA CYS A 501 -42.21 -2.90 6.82
C CYS A 501 -41.41 -4.13 7.30
N PHE A 502 -41.47 -4.42 8.59
CA PHE A 502 -40.78 -5.56 9.21
C PHE A 502 -41.69 -6.27 10.21
N GLU A 503 -41.37 -7.53 10.47
CA GLU A 503 -41.88 -8.33 11.56
C GLU A 503 -40.67 -8.92 12.30
N ASN A 504 -40.49 -8.56 13.58
CA ASN A 504 -39.36 -9.04 14.39
C ASN A 504 -37.99 -8.87 13.71
N GLY A 505 -37.78 -7.72 13.04
CA GLY A 505 -36.55 -7.44 12.30
C GLY A 505 -36.42 -8.10 10.92
N MET A 506 -37.38 -8.93 10.49
CA MET A 506 -37.40 -9.57 9.17
C MET A 506 -38.33 -8.83 8.20
N PRO A 507 -37.98 -8.70 6.90
CA PRO A 507 -38.84 -8.05 5.91
C PRO A 507 -40.26 -8.63 5.84
N ALA A 508 -41.28 -7.82 6.13
CA ALA A 508 -42.68 -8.26 6.08
C ALA A 508 -43.23 -8.16 4.65
N ARG A 509 -43.79 -9.25 4.11
CA ARG A 509 -44.24 -9.28 2.71
C ARG A 509 -45.51 -8.45 2.51
N ILE A 510 -45.43 -7.45 1.65
CA ILE A 510 -46.61 -6.73 1.14
C ILE A 510 -47.36 -7.63 0.16
N ILE A 511 -48.66 -7.81 0.36
CA ILE A 511 -49.55 -8.57 -0.51
C ILE A 511 -50.20 -7.66 -1.54
N SER A 512 -50.67 -6.49 -1.10
CA SER A 512 -51.21 -5.45 -1.96
C SER A 512 -51.14 -4.09 -1.26
N ALA A 513 -50.98 -3.03 -2.04
CA ALA A 513 -51.18 -1.65 -1.59
C ALA A 513 -51.90 -0.91 -2.71
N THR A 514 -53.11 -0.41 -2.43
CA THR A 514 -53.99 0.23 -3.43
C THR A 514 -54.52 1.54 -2.89
N SER A 515 -54.65 2.54 -3.76
CA SER A 515 -55.23 3.84 -3.42
C SER A 515 -56.28 4.23 -4.46
N THR A 516 -57.42 4.73 -4.00
CA THR A 516 -58.42 5.37 -4.85
C THR A 516 -58.23 6.89 -4.98
N ASP A 517 -57.26 7.48 -4.28
CA ASP A 517 -56.86 8.88 -4.46
C ASP A 517 -56.12 9.01 -5.80
N ASP A 518 -56.36 10.07 -6.55
CA ASP A 518 -55.79 10.23 -7.89
C ASP A 518 -54.35 10.72 -7.88
N ASP A 519 -53.97 11.51 -6.89
CA ASP A 519 -52.62 12.05 -6.75
C ASP A 519 -51.74 11.28 -5.76
N GLN A 520 -52.33 10.59 -4.77
CA GLN A 520 -51.59 9.69 -3.88
C GLN A 520 -51.78 8.22 -4.24
N LYS A 521 -51.23 7.83 -5.39
CA LYS A 521 -51.12 6.42 -5.77
C LYS A 521 -50.11 5.67 -4.87
N LEU A 522 -50.37 4.37 -4.66
CA LEU A 522 -49.47 3.47 -3.93
C LEU A 522 -48.75 2.54 -4.89
N SER A 523 -47.44 2.43 -4.72
CA SER A 523 -46.59 1.42 -5.37
C SER A 523 -45.96 0.52 -4.29
N HIS A 524 -45.68 -0.75 -4.58
CA HIS A 524 -45.11 -1.65 -3.57
C HIS A 524 -44.19 -2.72 -4.14
N SER A 525 -43.20 -3.14 -3.35
CA SER A 525 -42.25 -4.20 -3.73
C SER A 525 -42.78 -5.63 -3.48
N GLY A 526 -44.01 -5.79 -2.99
CA GLY A 526 -44.65 -7.09 -2.75
C GLY A 526 -44.69 -8.08 -3.94
N GLY A 527 -44.67 -7.56 -5.18
CA GLY A 527 -44.63 -8.34 -6.43
C GLY A 527 -43.23 -8.75 -6.87
N PHE A 528 -42.18 -8.40 -6.13
CA PHE A 528 -40.79 -8.67 -6.48
C PHE A 528 -40.48 -10.17 -6.37
N ASN A 529 -40.61 -10.90 -7.50
CA ASN A 529 -40.65 -12.37 -7.48
C ASN A 529 -39.37 -13.07 -7.93
N ASN A 530 -38.64 -12.52 -8.90
CA ASN A 530 -37.50 -13.20 -9.56
C ASN A 530 -36.15 -12.56 -9.27
N ALA A 531 -36.04 -11.75 -8.21
CA ALA A 531 -34.88 -10.88 -8.00
C ALA A 531 -34.53 -10.00 -9.21
N SER A 532 -35.50 -9.75 -10.10
CA SER A 532 -35.34 -8.86 -11.25
C SER A 532 -35.83 -7.47 -10.90
N VAL A 533 -35.05 -6.46 -11.28
CA VAL A 533 -35.36 -5.06 -11.03
C VAL A 533 -35.84 -4.44 -12.34
N ASP A 534 -37.05 -3.88 -12.31
CA ASP A 534 -37.57 -3.08 -13.42
C ASP A 534 -36.74 -1.80 -13.55
N ASP A 535 -36.29 -1.47 -14.75
CA ASP A 535 -35.61 -0.22 -15.09
C ASP A 535 -36.31 0.50 -16.27
N THR A 536 -37.48 0.01 -16.69
CA THR A 536 -38.19 0.39 -17.92
C THR A 536 -39.23 1.48 -17.74
N THR A 537 -39.79 1.69 -16.53
CA THR A 537 -40.46 2.96 -16.21
C THR A 537 -39.48 4.07 -16.52
N SER A 538 -39.91 5.09 -17.29
CA SER A 538 -39.03 6.00 -18.01
C SER A 538 -38.17 6.84 -17.07
N GLU A 539 -37.08 6.24 -16.58
CA GLU A 539 -36.14 6.60 -15.51
C GLU A 539 -34.89 7.34 -16.01
N TYR A 540 -34.92 7.87 -17.25
CA TYR A 540 -33.89 8.79 -17.75
C TYR A 540 -34.47 9.99 -18.51
N GLY A 541 -34.23 11.20 -18.00
CA GLY A 541 -34.12 12.44 -18.78
C GLY A 541 -32.67 12.96 -18.75
N SER A 542 -32.11 13.27 -19.92
CA SER A 542 -30.84 14.01 -20.03
C SER A 542 -30.93 15.34 -19.25
N ALA A 543 -29.79 15.95 -18.90
CA ALA A 543 -29.72 17.28 -18.27
C ALA A 543 -30.44 18.42 -19.05
N ARG A 544 -31.02 18.14 -20.21
CA ARG A 544 -31.86 19.04 -21.03
C ARG A 544 -33.33 18.59 -21.16
N GLY A 545 -33.75 17.55 -20.45
CA GLY A 545 -35.11 16.98 -20.50
C GLY A 545 -35.74 16.88 -19.11
N THR A 546 -37.06 16.97 -19.08
CA THR A 546 -37.98 17.19 -17.93
C THR A 546 -38.01 16.12 -16.82
N ASN A 547 -37.03 15.23 -16.73
CA ASN A 547 -37.12 14.03 -15.90
C ASN A 547 -35.78 13.71 -15.19
N ALA A 548 -35.23 14.54 -14.27
CA ALA A 548 -34.14 14.01 -13.43
C ALA A 548 -34.66 13.11 -12.29
N GLN A 549 -34.07 11.92 -12.26
CA GLN A 549 -34.46 10.75 -11.47
C GLN A 549 -33.39 10.34 -10.48
N MET A 550 -33.37 11.02 -9.32
CA MET A 550 -32.47 10.69 -8.20
C MET A 550 -33.13 9.88 -7.09
N VAL A 551 -34.41 9.52 -7.27
CA VAL A 551 -35.22 8.79 -6.30
C VAL A 551 -35.15 7.27 -6.54
N GLY A 552 -34.93 6.81 -7.77
CA GLY A 552 -35.04 5.40 -8.18
C GLY A 552 -36.47 4.85 -8.00
N ASN A 553 -36.82 3.70 -8.54
CA ASN A 553 -38.15 3.10 -8.31
C ASN A 553 -38.26 2.31 -6.99
N VAL A 554 -39.46 1.82 -6.72
CA VAL A 554 -39.79 1.04 -5.51
C VAL A 554 -38.88 -0.19 -5.32
N ALA A 555 -38.44 -0.84 -6.40
CA ALA A 555 -37.60 -2.03 -6.35
C ALA A 555 -36.13 -1.66 -6.03
N PHE A 556 -35.56 -0.65 -6.69
CA PHE A 556 -34.22 -0.15 -6.37
C PHE A 556 -34.14 0.34 -4.92
N ARG A 557 -35.13 1.13 -4.47
CA ARG A 557 -35.18 1.63 -3.09
C ARG A 557 -35.34 0.49 -2.10
N ALA A 558 -36.16 -0.52 -2.39
CA ALA A 558 -36.31 -1.68 -1.51
C ALA A 558 -35.00 -2.46 -1.36
N CYS A 559 -34.27 -2.70 -2.46
CA CYS A 559 -32.96 -3.33 -2.41
C CYS A 559 -31.93 -2.50 -1.63
N ALA A 560 -31.87 -1.19 -1.85
CA ALA A 560 -30.88 -0.32 -1.20
C ALA A 560 -31.17 -0.09 0.29
N LYS A 561 -32.43 0.21 0.65
CA LYS A 561 -32.85 0.54 2.03
C LYS A 561 -32.75 -0.66 2.97
N ASN A 562 -33.09 -1.87 2.52
CA ASN A 562 -32.88 -3.08 3.33
C ASN A 562 -31.39 -3.36 3.63
N ASN A 563 -30.47 -2.77 2.87
CA ASN A 563 -29.02 -3.03 2.95
C ASN A 563 -28.21 -1.75 3.23
N ALA A 564 -28.82 -0.74 3.87
CA ALA A 564 -28.25 0.60 4.05
C ALA A 564 -27.32 0.78 5.26
N ALA A 565 -27.21 -0.22 6.15
CA ALA A 565 -26.55 -0.08 7.46
C ALA A 565 -25.02 0.12 7.43
N HIS A 566 -24.38 0.20 6.26
CA HIS A 566 -22.91 0.19 6.14
C HIS A 566 -22.38 1.46 5.47
N SER A 567 -22.10 2.48 6.30
CA SER A 567 -21.44 3.71 5.86
C SER A 567 -19.93 3.50 5.64
N GLY A 568 -19.41 3.94 4.50
CA GLY A 568 -17.98 3.93 4.17
C GLY A 568 -17.47 2.70 3.39
N CYS A 569 -18.36 1.88 2.83
CA CYS A 569 -18.01 0.82 1.88
C CYS A 569 -18.85 0.92 0.60
N LEU A 570 -18.29 0.50 -0.53
CA LEU A 570 -19.04 0.28 -1.77
C LEU A 570 -19.90 -0.99 -1.61
N ARG A 571 -21.22 -0.81 -1.71
CA ARG A 571 -22.18 -1.90 -1.66
C ARG A 571 -22.45 -2.38 -3.07
N VAL A 572 -22.17 -3.65 -3.32
CA VAL A 572 -22.46 -4.32 -4.59
C VAL A 572 -23.71 -5.18 -4.37
N ILE A 573 -24.79 -4.82 -5.03
CA ILE A 573 -26.07 -5.54 -4.95
C ILE A 573 -26.24 -6.37 -6.22
N LEU A 574 -26.15 -7.68 -6.06
CA LEU A 574 -26.36 -8.66 -7.11
C LEU A 574 -27.86 -8.98 -7.22
N VAL A 575 -28.41 -8.68 -8.38
CA VAL A 575 -29.78 -9.00 -8.78
C VAL A 575 -29.73 -10.08 -9.86
N ASN A 576 -30.86 -10.72 -10.17
CA ASN A 576 -30.87 -11.77 -11.19
C ASN A 576 -30.79 -11.14 -12.57
N ASP A 577 -31.72 -10.24 -12.91
CA ASP A 577 -31.82 -9.59 -14.22
C ASP A 577 -32.39 -8.17 -14.10
N PHE A 578 -32.03 -7.28 -15.02
CA PHE A 578 -32.78 -6.04 -15.25
C PHE A 578 -33.91 -6.27 -16.24
N ALA A 579 -34.99 -5.47 -16.18
CA ALA A 579 -36.09 -5.58 -17.15
C ALA A 579 -35.62 -5.26 -18.59
N ARG A 580 -34.67 -4.34 -18.77
CA ARG A 580 -33.92 -4.19 -20.01
C ARG A 580 -32.84 -5.26 -20.13
N ALA A 581 -33.03 -6.18 -21.09
CA ALA A 581 -32.11 -7.28 -21.37
C ALA A 581 -30.67 -6.85 -21.77
N THR A 582 -30.44 -5.58 -22.12
CA THR A 582 -29.11 -5.06 -22.50
C THR A 582 -28.33 -4.44 -21.35
N LEU A 583 -28.97 -4.19 -20.21
CA LEU A 583 -28.34 -3.56 -19.05
C LEU A 583 -27.66 -4.62 -18.19
N LEU A 584 -26.41 -4.37 -17.79
CA LEU A 584 -25.58 -5.33 -17.03
C LEU A 584 -25.20 -4.82 -15.63
N GLY A 585 -25.28 -3.51 -15.46
CA GLY A 585 -24.95 -2.82 -14.24
C GLY A 585 -25.65 -1.47 -14.18
N LYS A 586 -25.85 -0.95 -12.97
CA LYS A 586 -26.39 0.39 -12.74
C LYS A 586 -25.86 0.98 -11.44
N ALA A 587 -25.23 2.15 -11.55
CA ALA A 587 -24.96 3.05 -10.45
C ALA A 587 -26.08 4.10 -10.32
N LEU A 588 -26.47 4.43 -9.09
CA LEU A 588 -27.35 5.57 -8.81
C LEU A 588 -26.49 6.71 -8.26
N LEU A 589 -26.35 7.75 -9.08
CA LEU A 589 -25.29 8.75 -8.95
C LEU A 589 -25.66 9.92 -8.02
N PRO A 590 -24.79 10.27 -7.05
CA PRO A 590 -24.89 11.51 -6.32
C PRO A 590 -24.28 12.66 -7.13
N TYR A 591 -25.07 13.21 -8.04
CA TYR A 591 -24.64 14.34 -8.86
C TYR A 591 -24.21 15.52 -7.97
N ARG A 592 -22.98 15.99 -8.20
CA ARG A 592 -22.28 16.96 -7.35
C ARG A 592 -22.92 18.35 -7.36
N ASP A 593 -23.58 18.72 -8.46
CA ASP A 593 -24.10 20.07 -8.69
C ASP A 593 -25.63 20.19 -8.57
N VAL A 594 -26.31 19.19 -7.99
CA VAL A 594 -27.74 19.35 -7.75
C VAL A 594 -28.00 20.20 -6.51
N VAL A 595 -28.95 21.12 -6.64
CA VAL A 595 -29.53 21.86 -5.52
C VAL A 595 -29.89 20.90 -4.38
N ALA A 596 -29.66 21.33 -3.13
CA ALA A 596 -29.79 20.47 -1.96
C ALA A 596 -31.12 19.68 -1.90
N ARG A 597 -32.21 20.25 -2.42
CA ARG A 597 -33.53 19.62 -2.48
C ARG A 597 -33.61 18.36 -3.36
N LEU A 598 -32.71 18.21 -4.34
CA LEU A 598 -32.72 17.10 -5.31
C LEU A 598 -31.61 16.07 -5.05
N ARG A 599 -30.89 16.16 -3.92
CA ARG A 599 -29.81 15.22 -3.59
C ARG A 599 -30.38 13.80 -3.48
N PRO A 600 -29.71 12.78 -4.03
CA PRO A 600 -30.18 11.41 -3.93
C PRO A 600 -30.16 10.91 -2.49
N LEU A 601 -30.94 9.85 -2.26
CA LEU A 601 -31.00 9.18 -0.97
C LEU A 601 -29.61 8.72 -0.54
N SER A 602 -29.31 8.90 0.74
CA SER A 602 -28.06 8.44 1.35
C SER A 602 -27.85 6.93 1.18
N GLU A 603 -28.93 6.18 1.05
CA GLU A 603 -28.97 4.73 0.84
C GLU A 603 -28.53 4.33 -0.56
N PHE A 604 -28.44 5.26 -1.51
CA PHE A 604 -27.80 5.06 -2.81
C PHE A 604 -26.36 5.55 -2.84
N SER A 605 -25.91 6.32 -1.84
CA SER A 605 -24.50 6.69 -1.73
C SER A 605 -23.64 5.41 -1.63
N MET A 606 -22.62 5.30 -2.47
CA MET A 606 -21.73 4.13 -2.49
C MET A 606 -22.48 2.80 -2.78
N CYS A 607 -23.41 2.79 -3.73
CA CYS A 607 -24.18 1.59 -4.11
C CYS A 607 -24.16 1.35 -5.62
N VAL A 608 -23.88 0.10 -6.02
CA VAL A 608 -23.94 -0.37 -7.41
C VAL A 608 -24.80 -1.63 -7.50
N PHE A 609 -25.55 -1.74 -8.59
CA PHE A 609 -26.36 -2.91 -8.93
C PHE A 609 -25.72 -3.63 -10.10
N LEU A 610 -25.67 -4.96 -10.04
CA LEU A 610 -25.21 -5.81 -11.13
C LEU A 610 -26.18 -6.96 -11.33
N ASP A 611 -26.45 -7.31 -12.58
CA ASP A 611 -27.18 -8.54 -12.88
C ASP A 611 -26.22 -9.74 -12.98
N GLN A 612 -26.79 -10.91 -13.23
CA GLN A 612 -26.02 -12.15 -13.34
C GLN A 612 -25.02 -12.16 -14.51
N HIS A 613 -25.28 -11.40 -15.57
CA HIS A 613 -24.43 -11.33 -16.75
C HIS A 613 -23.27 -10.35 -16.54
N GLY A 614 -23.54 -9.21 -15.92
CA GLY A 614 -22.58 -8.20 -15.54
C GLY A 614 -21.57 -8.73 -14.53
N ALA A 615 -22.02 -9.49 -13.54
CA ALA A 615 -21.14 -10.11 -12.54
C ALA A 615 -20.08 -11.05 -13.17
N LYS A 616 -20.38 -11.66 -14.32
CA LYS A 616 -19.46 -12.58 -15.03
C LYS A 616 -18.49 -11.84 -15.95
N ARG A 617 -18.71 -10.55 -16.22
CA ARG A 617 -17.85 -9.76 -17.10
C ARG A 617 -16.73 -9.09 -16.33
N ARG A 618 -15.54 -9.09 -16.91
CA ARG A 618 -14.31 -8.57 -16.29
C ARG A 618 -14.41 -7.12 -15.81
N THR A 619 -15.14 -6.26 -16.52
CA THR A 619 -15.04 -4.80 -16.33
C THR A 619 -16.29 -4.14 -15.75
N VAL A 620 -17.42 -4.85 -15.66
CA VAL A 620 -18.71 -4.19 -15.35
C VAL A 620 -18.74 -3.67 -13.91
N LEU A 621 -18.29 -4.47 -12.92
CA LEU A 621 -18.23 -3.98 -11.54
C LEU A 621 -17.33 -2.75 -11.40
N ALA A 622 -16.15 -2.77 -12.03
CA ALA A 622 -15.23 -1.64 -11.97
C ALA A 622 -15.81 -0.40 -12.66
N HIS A 623 -16.53 -0.57 -13.77
CA HIS A 623 -17.25 0.49 -14.47
C HIS A 623 -18.31 1.14 -13.56
N GLU A 624 -19.22 0.35 -12.99
CA GLU A 624 -20.26 0.88 -12.11
C GLU A 624 -19.69 1.50 -10.83
N ALA A 625 -18.61 0.93 -10.29
CA ALA A 625 -17.92 1.52 -9.14
C ALA A 625 -17.32 2.88 -9.49
N GLY A 626 -16.79 3.05 -10.71
CA GLY A 626 -16.22 4.32 -11.18
C GLY A 626 -17.23 5.46 -11.17
N HIS A 627 -18.46 5.20 -11.65
CA HIS A 627 -19.59 6.14 -11.57
C HIS A 627 -19.76 6.68 -10.15
N VAL A 628 -19.85 5.79 -9.17
CA VAL A 628 -20.14 6.18 -7.78
C VAL A 628 -18.96 6.88 -7.08
N LEU A 629 -17.73 6.57 -7.47
CA LEU A 629 -16.52 7.05 -6.78
C LEU A 629 -16.05 8.44 -7.23
N LEU A 630 -16.45 8.91 -8.42
CA LEU A 630 -15.72 9.98 -9.13
C LEU A 630 -16.56 11.14 -9.61
N ASP A 631 -17.89 11.11 -9.44
CA ASP A 631 -18.88 11.91 -10.17
C ASP A 631 -18.55 13.41 -10.36
N ALA A 632 -17.70 13.64 -11.37
CA ALA A 632 -17.38 14.87 -12.08
C ALA A 632 -17.38 14.63 -13.61
N PHE A 633 -17.69 13.40 -14.06
CA PHE A 633 -17.53 12.96 -15.46
C PHE A 633 -18.85 12.55 -16.11
N HIS A 634 -19.90 13.36 -15.94
CA HIS A 634 -21.06 13.24 -16.80
C HIS A 634 -20.83 14.01 -18.10
N THR A 635 -20.80 13.27 -19.20
CA THR A 635 -20.78 13.84 -20.54
C THR A 635 -22.16 14.46 -20.86
N THR A 636 -22.18 15.72 -21.27
CA THR A 636 -23.31 16.58 -21.55
C THR A 636 -23.84 16.49 -22.99
N SER A 637 -23.03 16.00 -23.96
CA SER A 637 -23.48 15.82 -25.34
C SER A 637 -22.71 14.75 -26.11
N TYR A 638 -23.43 13.94 -26.90
CA TYR A 638 -22.91 12.91 -27.81
C TYR A 638 -23.07 13.32 -29.28
N ASN A 639 -21.97 13.26 -30.06
CA ASN A 639 -21.96 13.47 -31.51
C ASN A 639 -21.74 12.14 -32.23
N ALA A 640 -22.81 11.59 -32.80
CA ALA A 640 -22.82 10.30 -33.49
C ALA A 640 -21.96 10.24 -34.76
N THR A 641 -21.57 11.39 -35.33
CA THR A 641 -20.79 11.45 -36.58
C THR A 641 -19.29 11.36 -36.32
N THR A 642 -18.85 11.81 -35.14
CA THR A 642 -17.44 11.82 -34.74
C THR A 642 -17.14 10.86 -33.60
N ASN A 643 -18.16 10.20 -33.03
CA ASN A 643 -18.09 9.50 -31.75
C ASN A 643 -17.47 10.41 -30.68
N ILE A 644 -17.90 11.67 -30.55
CA ILE A 644 -17.34 12.56 -29.51
C ILE A 644 -18.41 12.86 -28.48
N GLU A 645 -18.10 12.58 -27.22
CA GLU A 645 -18.79 13.05 -26.04
C GLU A 645 -18.12 14.30 -25.46
N SER A 646 -18.81 15.07 -24.63
CA SER A 646 -18.22 16.26 -23.98
C SER A 646 -18.70 16.37 -22.54
N ASP A 647 -17.90 16.74 -21.55
CA ASP A 647 -18.36 16.97 -20.16
C ASP A 647 -19.01 18.35 -19.98
N TRP A 648 -19.28 18.70 -18.73
CA TRP A 648 -19.88 19.97 -18.33
C TRP A 648 -18.93 21.16 -18.47
N ASP A 649 -17.62 20.91 -18.42
CA ASP A 649 -16.56 21.90 -18.64
C ASP A 649 -16.19 22.04 -20.14
N GLY A 650 -16.86 21.28 -21.01
CA GLY A 650 -16.65 21.30 -22.46
C GLY A 650 -15.44 20.50 -22.94
N ALA A 651 -14.82 19.68 -22.08
CA ALA A 651 -13.78 18.73 -22.48
C ALA A 651 -14.41 17.62 -23.31
N GLN A 652 -13.74 17.19 -24.39
CA GLN A 652 -14.27 16.26 -25.39
C GLN A 652 -13.61 14.88 -25.30
N TYR A 653 -14.42 13.82 -25.42
CA TYR A 653 -14.08 12.40 -25.20
C TYR A 653 -14.54 11.55 -26.39
N ASP A 654 -13.94 10.39 -26.68
CA ASP A 654 -14.41 9.51 -27.77
C ASP A 654 -15.42 8.45 -27.24
N ASN A 655 -16.59 8.32 -27.87
CA ASN A 655 -17.69 7.38 -27.58
C ASN A 655 -17.79 6.31 -28.67
N ASN A 656 -16.82 5.41 -28.69
CA ASN A 656 -16.96 4.16 -29.42
C ASN A 656 -17.64 3.12 -28.52
N VAL A 657 -18.72 2.51 -29.00
CA VAL A 657 -19.56 1.54 -28.27
C VAL A 657 -18.86 0.21 -27.92
N ASN A 658 -17.65 -0.03 -28.43
CA ASN A 658 -16.73 -1.08 -27.96
C ASN A 658 -15.73 -0.58 -26.88
N LEU A 659 -15.88 0.67 -26.44
CA LEU A 659 -14.93 1.56 -25.77
C LEU A 659 -15.59 2.55 -24.78
N ALA A 660 -16.87 2.37 -24.41
CA ALA A 660 -17.56 3.28 -23.50
C ALA A 660 -16.89 3.29 -22.11
N PHE A 661 -16.58 4.50 -21.57
CA PHE A 661 -15.90 4.84 -20.29
C PHE A 661 -14.42 5.31 -20.41
N SER A 662 -14.10 6.18 -21.36
CA SER A 662 -12.78 6.34 -21.99
C SER A 662 -11.69 7.19 -21.28
N GLU A 663 -11.85 7.69 -20.05
CA GLU A 663 -10.70 8.32 -19.35
C GLU A 663 -10.30 7.67 -18.02
N TRP A 664 -11.24 7.13 -17.26
CA TRP A 664 -10.91 6.31 -16.08
C TRP A 664 -10.59 4.86 -16.45
N MET A 665 -11.23 4.31 -17.50
CA MET A 665 -10.84 3.02 -18.04
C MET A 665 -9.74 3.11 -19.10
N ALA A 666 -9.30 4.27 -19.60
CA ALA A 666 -8.05 4.32 -20.40
C ALA A 666 -6.81 3.93 -19.57
N ALA A 667 -6.86 4.11 -18.24
CA ALA A 667 -5.88 3.59 -17.29
C ALA A 667 -5.98 2.06 -17.04
N ILE A 668 -7.02 1.41 -17.57
CA ILE A 668 -7.39 0.00 -17.32
C ILE A 668 -7.61 -0.78 -18.64
N SER A 669 -7.77 -0.07 -19.77
CA SER A 669 -8.29 -0.59 -21.02
C SER A 669 -8.32 0.51 -22.11
N ARG A 670 -7.23 0.54 -22.92
CA ARG A 670 -7.24 0.76 -24.38
C ARG A 670 -6.88 2.15 -24.94
N GLU A 671 -6.01 2.09 -25.96
CA GLU A 671 -6.03 2.82 -27.26
C GLU A 671 -7.29 3.66 -27.64
N SER A 672 -7.24 4.76 -28.40
CA SER A 672 -6.15 5.43 -29.11
C SER A 672 -6.46 6.91 -29.48
N SER A 673 -5.54 7.81 -29.10
CA SER A 673 -5.30 9.27 -29.37
C SER A 673 -6.21 10.10 -30.31
N PRO A 674 -6.39 11.43 -30.03
CA PRO A 674 -5.41 12.34 -29.37
C PRO A 674 -5.97 13.11 -28.11
N PRO A 675 -5.30 14.10 -27.47
CA PRO A 675 -4.68 13.89 -26.14
C PRO A 675 -4.93 15.01 -25.08
N PHE A 676 -5.57 14.80 -23.92
CA PHE A 676 -5.48 15.78 -22.79
C PHE A 676 -5.57 15.19 -21.36
N ILE A 677 -4.72 15.76 -20.49
CA ILE A 677 -4.68 16.02 -19.02
C ILE A 677 -5.47 15.12 -18.03
N HIS A 678 -4.77 14.53 -17.04
CA HIS A 678 -5.35 13.77 -15.92
C HIS A 678 -5.39 14.55 -14.59
N LYS A 679 -6.57 14.64 -13.95
CA LYS A 679 -6.71 14.86 -12.49
C LYS A 679 -6.64 13.50 -11.80
N ARG A 680 -5.81 13.35 -10.76
CA ARG A 680 -5.74 12.11 -9.98
C ARG A 680 -6.94 12.05 -9.04
N MET A 681 -7.41 10.85 -8.70
CA MET A 681 -8.27 10.62 -7.53
C MET A 681 -7.66 11.18 -6.21
N SER A 682 -6.42 11.73 -6.21
CA SER A 682 -5.77 12.30 -5.01
C SER A 682 -6.27 13.71 -4.68
N ASP A 683 -7.07 14.32 -5.55
CA ASP A 683 -7.31 15.76 -5.48
C ASP A 683 -8.69 16.11 -4.91
N ASP A 684 -9.48 15.11 -4.51
CA ASP A 684 -10.68 15.25 -3.66
C ASP A 684 -10.71 14.11 -2.60
N PRO A 685 -11.13 14.39 -1.35
CA PRO A 685 -11.06 13.43 -0.27
C PRO A 685 -12.17 12.36 -0.37
N LEU A 686 -11.83 11.19 -0.90
CA LEU A 686 -12.60 9.96 -0.66
C LEU A 686 -12.46 9.58 0.81
N THR A 687 -13.58 9.55 1.54
CA THR A 687 -13.62 9.04 2.91
C THR A 687 -13.56 7.52 2.90
N VAL A 688 -12.36 6.98 2.75
CA VAL A 688 -12.09 5.54 2.82
C VAL A 688 -11.86 5.16 4.28
N LYS A 689 -12.69 4.27 4.82
CA LYS A 689 -12.36 3.55 6.06
C LYS A 689 -11.40 2.44 5.69
N TYR A 690 -10.24 2.43 6.31
CA TYR A 690 -9.33 1.28 6.27
C TYR A 690 -9.67 0.36 7.46
N ALA A 691 -9.49 -0.94 7.28
CA ALA A 691 -9.30 -1.87 8.38
C ALA A 691 -7.84 -2.34 8.31
N VAL A 692 -7.09 -2.18 9.40
CA VAL A 692 -5.73 -2.73 9.51
C VAL A 692 -5.86 -4.24 9.57
N VAL A 693 -5.62 -4.94 8.47
CA VAL A 693 -5.60 -6.42 8.49
C VAL A 693 -4.18 -6.98 8.62
N LYS A 694 -3.11 -6.18 8.41
CA LYS A 694 -1.74 -6.72 8.45
C LYS A 694 -0.76 -5.83 9.23
N LYS A 695 -0.40 -6.24 10.45
CA LYS A 695 0.65 -5.61 11.27
C LYS A 695 2.04 -6.00 10.74
N GLY A 696 2.89 -5.01 10.42
CA GLY A 696 4.31 -5.24 10.15
C GLY A 696 4.90 -4.61 8.87
N VAL A 697 4.09 -3.94 8.05
CA VAL A 697 4.61 -3.07 6.98
C VAL A 697 4.75 -1.67 7.56
N ASN A 698 5.94 -1.06 7.48
CA ASN A 698 6.24 0.21 8.16
C ASN A 698 5.45 1.45 7.68
N ASN A 699 4.49 1.29 6.75
CA ASN A 699 3.48 2.30 6.38
C ASN A 699 2.02 1.85 6.65
N LEU A 700 1.80 0.83 7.49
CA LEU A 700 0.49 0.37 7.95
C LEU A 700 0.26 0.67 9.45
N GLN A 701 0.83 1.77 9.94
CA GLN A 701 0.38 2.42 11.18
C GLN A 701 -0.40 3.67 10.81
N GLY A 702 -1.68 3.49 10.49
CA GLY A 702 -2.64 4.58 10.30
C GLY A 702 -3.64 4.62 11.45
N GLU A 703 -3.76 5.78 12.10
CA GLU A 703 -4.93 6.19 12.90
C GLU A 703 -6.13 6.48 12.00
N ILE A 704 -7.36 6.42 12.54
CA ILE A 704 -8.60 6.60 11.75
C ILE A 704 -8.63 8.07 11.38
N LYS A 705 -8.23 8.38 10.14
CA LYS A 705 -8.29 9.74 9.63
C LYS A 705 -9.19 9.76 8.41
N THR A 706 -10.38 10.32 8.62
CA THR A 706 -11.13 11.05 7.61
C THR A 706 -10.20 12.05 6.96
N LEU A 707 -9.79 11.82 5.72
CA LEU A 707 -9.38 12.91 4.84
C LEU A 707 -10.69 13.53 4.33
N GLY A 708 -10.85 14.84 4.51
CA GLY A 708 -12.05 15.58 4.12
C GLY A 708 -13.00 15.89 5.27
N GLY A 709 -12.62 16.83 6.14
CA GLY A 709 -13.53 17.48 7.08
C GLY A 709 -13.52 18.98 6.85
N GLY A 710 -14.32 19.45 5.88
CA GLY A 710 -14.99 20.73 6.06
C GLY A 710 -16.14 20.47 7.03
N GLU A 711 -16.26 21.29 8.07
CA GLU A 711 -17.26 21.11 9.12
C GLU A 711 -18.67 20.90 8.54
N PRO A 712 -19.44 19.89 8.99
CA PRO A 712 -20.88 19.95 8.86
C PRO A 712 -21.37 21.13 9.72
N SER A 713 -22.19 22.02 9.14
CA SER A 713 -22.78 23.13 9.86
C SER A 713 -23.51 22.63 11.14
N PRO A 714 -23.55 23.43 12.21
CA PRO A 714 -23.88 22.96 13.55
C PRO A 714 -25.40 22.80 13.73
N VAL A 715 -25.90 21.57 13.87
CA VAL A 715 -27.17 21.32 14.54
C VAL A 715 -27.00 20.17 15.55
N ALA A 716 -27.43 20.43 16.78
CA ALA A 716 -27.54 19.56 17.94
C ALA A 716 -26.26 19.25 18.76
N ARG A 717 -25.84 20.23 19.57
CA ARG A 717 -25.08 19.96 20.81
C ARG A 717 -25.97 19.21 21.81
N PHE A 718 -25.72 17.92 22.03
CA PHE A 718 -26.01 17.32 23.35
C PHE A 718 -24.75 17.37 24.21
N ARG A 719 -24.90 18.01 25.37
CA ARG A 719 -23.88 18.19 26.40
C ARG A 719 -23.38 16.82 26.89
N THR A 720 -22.07 16.66 26.96
CA THR A 720 -21.46 15.90 28.06
C THR A 720 -20.18 16.62 28.50
N LEU A 721 -20.16 16.93 29.79
CA LEU A 721 -19.10 17.62 30.51
C LEU A 721 -17.85 16.75 30.61
N SER A 722 -16.66 17.33 30.44
CA SER A 722 -15.44 16.83 31.05
C SER A 722 -14.52 18.00 31.38
N ALA A 723 -14.16 18.10 32.65
CA ALA A 723 -13.33 19.14 33.25
C ALA A 723 -11.83 18.81 33.17
N ALA A 724 -11.02 19.88 33.22
CA ALA A 724 -9.58 19.93 33.48
C ALA A 724 -8.69 19.26 32.41
N VAL A 725 -7.71 19.92 31.79
CA VAL A 725 -6.58 20.61 32.42
C VAL A 725 -6.09 21.77 31.55
N LEU A 726 -5.81 22.89 32.21
CA LEU A 726 -5.29 24.16 31.69
C LEU A 726 -3.78 24.10 31.41
N ARG A 727 -3.32 24.72 30.30
CA ARG A 727 -2.41 25.91 30.29
C ARG A 727 -2.11 26.38 28.84
N PRO A 728 -1.75 27.67 28.63
CA PRO A 728 -2.46 28.53 27.67
C PRO A 728 -1.67 28.91 26.42
N LEU A 729 -2.41 29.08 25.33
CA LEU A 729 -2.01 29.64 24.05
C LEU A 729 -1.66 31.15 24.18
N ARG A 730 -0.65 31.59 23.42
CA ARG A 730 -0.31 33.00 23.22
C ARG A 730 -1.51 33.75 22.62
N THR A 731 -1.92 34.83 23.27
CA THR A 731 -2.96 35.77 22.81
C THR A 731 -2.59 36.38 21.46
N LEU A 732 -3.45 36.19 20.46
CA LEU A 732 -3.45 36.96 19.22
C LEU A 732 -4.03 38.36 19.52
N ARG A 733 -3.41 39.39 18.95
CA ARG A 733 -3.85 40.79 19.04
C ARG A 733 -4.37 41.23 17.68
N ASP A 734 -5.36 42.13 17.65
CA ASP A 734 -5.85 42.71 16.40
C ASP A 734 -4.89 43.77 15.83
N THR A 735 -5.21 44.29 14.65
CA THR A 735 -4.43 45.30 13.91
C THR A 735 -4.34 46.67 14.59
N SER A 736 -4.98 46.85 15.75
CA SER A 736 -4.85 48.03 16.62
C SER A 736 -4.08 47.77 17.92
N GLY A 737 -3.55 46.55 18.11
CA GLY A 737 -2.67 46.20 19.22
C GLY A 737 -3.37 45.86 20.54
N LYS A 738 -4.70 45.75 20.56
CA LYS A 738 -5.44 45.19 21.70
C LYS A 738 -5.56 43.66 21.59
N PRO A 739 -5.48 42.93 22.73
CA PRO A 739 -5.71 41.50 22.74
C PRO A 739 -7.18 41.21 22.39
N ILE A 740 -7.39 40.25 21.47
CA ILE A 740 -8.71 39.72 21.10
C ILE A 740 -9.15 38.70 22.14
#